data_AF-A0A0S7WP65-F1
#
_entry.id   AF-A0A0S7WP65-F1
#
_cell.length_a   1.000
_cell.length_b   1.000
_cell.length_c   1.000
_cell.angle_alpha   90.00
_cell.angle_beta   90.00
_cell.angle_gamma   90.00
#
_symmetry.space_group_name_H-M   'P 1'
#
loop_
_entity.id
_entity.type
_entity.pdbx_description
1 polymer ?
#
loop_
_entity_poly.entity_id
_entity_poly.type
_entity_poly.pdbx_seq_one_letter_code
_entity_poly.pdbx_strand_id
1 'polypeptide(L)'
;MESALTLGDMGYEVVLVEKEASIGGKMVLLSKVFPTLDCASCISTPKMAATAHHPNITVLTNTEVNQIVSRDSRGFLAKLSRKAPYVDVAACTGCGECERACTVAMPDPFNFGLTARRSAHIPYPQAVPKKALIDRLGRSPCSAACPAGVKAHGFVSLVRAGRYREAFQLHMEDAPLLGCLSRACYAPCEAACTRGEFDGPVRIRAIKRFMVDRYYSEHPHPEYGPPTDRRAEKVAIVGSGPAGLTAAYFLARDGYRVTVFEAAAEVGGMLRLGIPVYRIPRAVLDRDIKNITALGVEIRTNAPVDSVKALENQGFDAVFLAVGAMEPRRMGVPGEDLNGITDCMAFLRSVNLNQRPDLRGQSVLLVGGGNACIDPARVAVRLGAEQVTVQYRRSRAEMPAHDWEVDAAIEEGVQFQFLKVPTRFIGIDGRVVAAESVSMRLGEPDESGRRRPLPIPGSEELVPADRVITAIGLKPGTAPFADELALRPNGTPDVDAHTLQTSRPSVFAGGDVVTGPASIVDAVAQGKRAAFHINRFLQGETLSDDAVPSALPVVEREAVIRRCGSLRRREAVAPPVLPPHDRNRTFAEVEEALSEAQARSNANRCLDCGGCSECMECVRVCPADAIRLDMRAQEEIVEVDSVVIASGFELFDPLRKPSYGYGRYPNVITAMQMDRILSPTRPYNHVIRPSDGKRPDNIAFVLCTGSRDRTVENRLCSRVCCMYSIKQAQLLMGALPLADISIHFFDIRAFGKGYEEFYRQAKAMGTRFVEGRVAKIEQTENDNLIVHYEDIAGCGCLQKAEYDLVVLSVGLLPNPEALELFRDDRLASDSYGWVDEVDEDINPGRTSIEGVFVAGSASAARDIPDAILHAGAAAAQAAAHVEKRRKGTG
;
A
#
# COMPACT_ATOMS: atom_id res chain seq x y z
N MET A 1 -16.07 12.23 -28.39
CA MET A 1 -17.18 11.34 -28.77
C MET A 1 -17.87 11.82 -30.03
N GLU A 2 -18.51 13.00 -30.04
CA GLU A 2 -19.25 13.47 -31.23
C GLU A 2 -18.39 13.50 -32.50
N SER A 3 -17.22 14.16 -32.46
CA SER A 3 -16.32 14.20 -33.62
C SER A 3 -15.88 12.82 -34.08
N ALA A 4 -15.70 11.87 -33.14
CA ALA A 4 -15.30 10.51 -33.47
C ALA A 4 -16.44 9.75 -34.17
N LEU A 5 -17.68 9.89 -33.70
CA LEU A 5 -18.86 9.33 -34.36
C LEU A 5 -19.04 9.91 -35.76
N THR A 6 -19.02 11.23 -35.89
CA THR A 6 -19.16 11.89 -37.20
C THR A 6 -18.09 11.43 -38.19
N LEU A 7 -16.82 11.36 -37.78
CA LEU A 7 -15.73 10.86 -38.64
C LEU A 7 -15.89 9.37 -38.96
N GLY A 8 -16.29 8.56 -37.97
CA GLY A 8 -16.54 7.13 -38.17
C GLY A 8 -17.66 6.86 -39.17
N ASP A 9 -18.77 7.60 -39.06
CA ASP A 9 -19.93 7.54 -39.97
C ASP A 9 -19.55 7.98 -41.40
N MET A 10 -18.58 8.89 -41.54
CA MET A 10 -17.99 9.28 -42.83
C MET A 10 -17.04 8.22 -43.42
N GLY A 11 -16.74 7.15 -42.69
CA GLY A 11 -15.87 6.05 -43.14
C GLY A 11 -14.39 6.20 -42.78
N TYR A 12 -14.02 7.15 -41.91
CA TYR A 12 -12.64 7.28 -41.43
C TYR A 12 -12.38 6.36 -40.24
N GLU A 13 -11.19 5.80 -40.17
CA GLU A 13 -10.70 5.10 -38.98
C GLU A 13 -10.32 6.12 -37.91
N VAL A 14 -10.87 5.97 -36.70
CA VAL A 14 -10.69 6.90 -35.60
C VAL A 14 -10.15 6.16 -34.38
N VAL A 15 -9.07 6.68 -33.80
CA VAL A 15 -8.60 6.26 -32.47
C VAL A 15 -9.05 7.29 -31.45
N LEU A 16 -9.97 6.91 -30.56
CA LEU A 16 -10.46 7.74 -29.47
C LEU A 16 -9.72 7.39 -28.17
N VAL A 17 -8.89 8.31 -27.69
CA VAL A 17 -8.13 8.15 -26.44
C VAL A 17 -8.88 8.82 -25.28
N GLU A 18 -9.08 8.08 -24.19
CA GLU A 18 -9.75 8.55 -22.97
C GLU A 18 -8.90 8.18 -21.74
N LYS A 19 -8.56 9.19 -20.94
CA LYS A 19 -7.70 9.02 -19.75
C LYS A 19 -8.43 8.28 -18.64
N GLU A 20 -9.75 8.42 -18.59
CA GLU A 20 -10.61 7.71 -17.63
C GLU A 20 -10.92 6.27 -18.08
N ALA A 21 -11.42 5.46 -17.14
CA ALA A 21 -11.80 4.06 -17.41
C ALA A 21 -13.06 3.91 -18.28
N SER A 22 -13.74 5.00 -18.59
CA SER A 22 -14.95 5.03 -19.39
C SER A 22 -15.02 6.33 -20.17
N ILE A 23 -15.49 6.26 -21.42
CA ILE A 23 -15.89 7.45 -22.18
C ILE A 23 -17.13 8.09 -21.55
N GLY A 24 -17.42 9.34 -21.92
CA GLY A 24 -18.61 10.08 -21.44
C GLY A 24 -18.31 11.51 -20.98
N GLY A 25 -17.05 11.81 -20.67
CA GLY A 25 -16.60 13.14 -20.23
C GLY A 25 -17.37 13.66 -19.00
N LYS A 26 -17.48 14.98 -18.86
CA LYS A 26 -18.19 15.59 -17.71
C LYS A 26 -19.72 15.48 -17.83
N MET A 27 -20.28 15.24 -19.02
CA MET A 27 -21.73 15.19 -19.24
C MET A 27 -22.39 14.03 -18.46
N VAL A 28 -21.72 12.89 -18.35
CA VAL A 28 -22.23 11.72 -17.61
C VAL A 28 -22.35 11.96 -16.09
N LEU A 29 -21.67 12.99 -15.58
CA LEU A 29 -21.71 13.37 -14.17
C LEU A 29 -22.97 14.17 -13.82
N LEU A 30 -23.66 14.73 -14.82
CA LEU A 30 -24.83 15.58 -14.63
C LEU A 30 -26.09 14.74 -14.39
N SER A 31 -27.00 15.25 -13.55
CA SER A 31 -28.32 14.66 -13.35
C SER A 31 -29.21 14.89 -14.58
N LYS A 32 -29.37 16.17 -14.94
CA LYS A 32 -30.17 16.67 -16.05
C LYS A 32 -29.42 17.75 -16.82
N VAL A 33 -29.79 17.95 -18.08
CA VAL A 33 -29.32 19.08 -18.89
C VAL A 33 -30.24 20.28 -18.74
N PHE A 34 -29.73 21.47 -19.04
CA PHE A 34 -30.52 22.70 -19.16
C PHE A 34 -30.58 23.12 -20.63
N PRO A 35 -31.64 23.83 -21.06
CA PRO A 35 -32.80 24.28 -20.29
C PRO A 35 -33.95 23.26 -20.26
N THR A 36 -33.83 22.13 -20.96
CA THR A 36 -34.94 21.19 -21.19
C THR A 36 -35.24 20.26 -20.02
N LEU A 37 -34.34 20.15 -19.03
CA LEU A 37 -34.44 19.20 -17.92
C LEU A 37 -34.57 17.74 -18.38
N ASP A 38 -33.95 17.41 -19.53
CA ASP A 38 -33.80 16.02 -19.97
C ASP A 38 -32.72 15.31 -19.16
N CYS A 39 -32.85 14.00 -19.02
CA CYS A 39 -31.86 13.18 -18.34
C CYS A 39 -30.54 13.17 -19.13
N ALA A 40 -29.44 13.59 -18.50
CA ALA A 40 -28.15 13.68 -19.19
C ALA A 40 -27.64 12.30 -19.64
N SER A 41 -27.79 11.27 -18.80
CA SER A 41 -27.43 9.88 -19.15
C SER A 41 -28.28 9.32 -20.28
N CYS A 42 -29.57 9.69 -20.38
CA CYS A 42 -30.42 9.25 -21.51
C CYS A 42 -29.92 9.80 -22.86
N ILE A 43 -29.20 10.93 -22.86
CA ILE A 43 -28.61 11.51 -24.06
C ILE A 43 -27.20 10.98 -24.29
N SER A 44 -26.37 10.90 -23.24
CA SER A 44 -24.95 10.55 -23.39
C SER A 44 -24.71 9.05 -23.56
N THR A 45 -25.43 8.19 -22.82
CA THR A 45 -25.18 6.73 -22.83
C THR A 45 -25.41 6.10 -24.21
N PRO A 46 -26.46 6.45 -24.99
CA PRO A 46 -26.60 5.94 -26.36
C PRO A 46 -25.42 6.33 -27.26
N LYS A 47 -24.92 7.58 -27.15
CA LYS A 47 -23.74 8.04 -27.92
C LYS A 47 -22.47 7.32 -27.47
N MET A 48 -22.31 7.07 -26.17
CA MET A 48 -21.19 6.28 -25.64
C MET A 48 -21.22 4.85 -26.21
N ALA A 49 -22.37 4.18 -26.15
CA ALA A 49 -22.53 2.83 -26.71
C ALA A 49 -22.29 2.81 -28.22
N ALA A 50 -22.85 3.76 -28.96
CA ALA A 50 -22.61 3.90 -30.40
C ALA A 50 -21.12 4.07 -30.70
N THR A 51 -20.41 4.91 -29.94
CA THR A 51 -18.98 5.16 -30.12
C THR A 51 -18.16 3.88 -29.86
N ALA A 52 -18.46 3.17 -28.77
CA ALA A 52 -17.70 1.98 -28.36
C ALA A 52 -17.94 0.75 -29.25
N HIS A 53 -19.06 0.71 -29.97
CA HIS A 53 -19.41 -0.39 -30.88
C HIS A 53 -19.27 -0.03 -32.36
N HIS A 54 -18.81 1.18 -32.67
CA HIS A 54 -18.67 1.62 -34.05
C HIS A 54 -17.51 0.87 -34.74
N PRO A 55 -17.71 0.29 -35.94
CA PRO A 55 -16.68 -0.52 -36.61
C PRO A 55 -15.40 0.24 -36.96
N ASN A 56 -15.52 1.55 -37.21
CA ASN A 56 -14.39 2.42 -37.55
C ASN A 56 -13.80 3.18 -36.35
N ILE A 57 -14.24 2.92 -35.12
CA ILE A 57 -13.74 3.62 -33.93
C ILE A 57 -13.07 2.65 -32.97
N THR A 58 -11.78 2.83 -32.75
CA THR A 58 -11.02 2.15 -31.70
C THR A 58 -10.99 3.01 -30.45
N VAL A 59 -11.65 2.55 -29.38
CA VAL A 59 -11.67 3.27 -28.09
C VAL A 59 -10.56 2.76 -27.17
N LEU A 60 -9.67 3.66 -26.76
CA LEU A 60 -8.59 3.40 -25.81
C LEU A 60 -8.88 4.12 -24.48
N THR A 61 -9.58 3.45 -23.58
CA THR A 61 -9.79 3.93 -22.19
C THR A 61 -8.60 3.62 -21.29
N ASN A 62 -8.50 4.31 -20.15
CA ASN A 62 -7.34 4.28 -19.25
C ASN A 62 -6.03 4.60 -19.98
N THR A 63 -6.09 5.42 -21.02
CA THR A 63 -4.96 5.76 -21.88
C THR A 63 -4.78 7.27 -21.94
N GLU A 64 -3.58 7.74 -21.67
CA GLU A 64 -3.19 9.15 -21.78
C GLU A 64 -2.32 9.38 -23.01
N VAL A 65 -2.47 10.55 -23.63
CA VAL A 65 -1.57 11.01 -24.69
C VAL A 65 -0.40 11.73 -24.02
N ASN A 66 0.79 11.15 -24.07
CA ASN A 66 1.98 11.77 -23.47
C ASN A 66 2.53 12.88 -24.36
N GLN A 67 2.52 12.65 -25.67
CA GLN A 67 3.18 13.51 -26.64
C GLN A 67 2.70 13.22 -28.05
N ILE A 68 2.66 14.25 -28.89
CA ILE A 68 2.37 14.19 -30.32
C ILE A 68 3.54 14.86 -31.07
N VAL A 69 4.05 14.15 -32.07
CA VAL A 69 5.18 14.58 -32.91
C VAL A 69 4.70 14.67 -34.35
N SER A 70 4.99 15.78 -35.02
CA SER A 70 4.68 15.96 -36.44
C SER A 70 5.67 15.20 -37.32
N ARG A 71 5.20 14.58 -38.41
CA ARG A 71 6.01 13.83 -39.38
C ARG A 71 5.99 14.49 -40.76
N ASP A 72 6.27 15.78 -40.86
CA ASP A 72 6.20 16.53 -42.13
C ASP A 72 4.85 16.26 -42.85
N SER A 73 4.90 15.89 -44.13
CA SER A 73 3.73 15.50 -44.94
C SER A 73 3.10 14.15 -44.58
N ARG A 74 3.62 13.42 -43.58
CA ARG A 74 3.20 12.06 -43.18
C ARG A 74 2.36 12.01 -41.90
N GLY A 75 1.92 13.14 -41.36
CA GLY A 75 0.92 13.20 -40.26
C GLY A 75 1.57 13.25 -38.90
N PHE A 76 1.03 12.51 -37.92
CA PHE A 76 1.44 12.60 -36.53
C PHE A 76 1.75 11.23 -35.93
N LEU A 77 2.69 11.21 -34.98
CA LEU A 77 2.90 10.10 -34.06
C LEU A 77 2.42 10.51 -32.68
N ALA A 78 1.41 9.82 -32.16
CA ALA A 78 0.97 9.98 -30.79
C ALA A 78 1.62 8.89 -29.92
N LYS A 79 2.42 9.30 -28.93
CA LYS A 79 2.92 8.42 -27.88
C LYS A 79 1.88 8.33 -26.78
N LEU A 80 1.36 7.13 -26.56
CA LEU A 80 0.31 6.83 -25.59
C LEU A 80 0.89 6.08 -24.39
N SER A 81 0.34 6.34 -23.19
CA SER A 81 0.55 5.53 -22.00
C SER A 81 -0.77 4.96 -21.52
N ARG A 82 -0.91 3.64 -21.54
CA ARG A 82 -2.06 2.93 -21.00
C ARG A 82 -1.79 2.47 -19.58
N LYS A 83 -2.57 2.97 -18.63
CA LYS A 83 -2.55 2.54 -17.23
C LYS A 83 -3.06 1.11 -17.11
N ALA A 84 -2.46 0.32 -16.21
CA ALA A 84 -2.89 -1.04 -15.95
C ALA A 84 -4.25 -1.03 -15.22
N PRO A 85 -5.33 -1.59 -15.80
CA PRO A 85 -6.60 -1.76 -15.09
C PRO A 85 -6.54 -2.88 -14.03
N TYR A 86 -5.50 -3.73 -14.09
CA TYR A 86 -5.32 -4.97 -13.32
C TYR A 86 -6.46 -5.99 -13.50
N VAL A 87 -7.15 -5.86 -14.62
CA VAL A 87 -8.28 -6.68 -15.05
C VAL A 87 -8.14 -6.87 -16.55
N ASP A 88 -8.21 -8.12 -17.01
CA ASP A 88 -8.40 -8.45 -18.41
C ASP A 88 -9.78 -7.95 -18.85
N VAL A 89 -9.78 -6.85 -19.60
CA VAL A 89 -10.98 -6.16 -20.09
C VAL A 89 -11.77 -7.04 -21.05
N ALA A 90 -11.12 -7.94 -21.80
CA ALA A 90 -11.79 -8.85 -22.70
C ALA A 90 -12.53 -9.95 -21.93
N ALA A 91 -11.89 -10.56 -20.93
CA ALA A 91 -12.48 -11.61 -20.10
C ALA A 91 -13.54 -11.08 -19.10
N CYS A 92 -13.40 -9.84 -18.63
CA CYS A 92 -14.27 -9.31 -17.58
C CYS A 92 -15.73 -9.18 -18.02
N THR A 93 -16.66 -9.75 -17.26
CA THR A 93 -18.11 -9.68 -17.54
C THR A 93 -18.79 -8.43 -16.97
N GLY A 94 -18.11 -7.65 -16.14
CA GLY A 94 -18.71 -6.49 -15.45
C GLY A 94 -19.72 -6.85 -14.36
N CYS A 95 -19.67 -8.08 -13.81
CA CYS A 95 -20.63 -8.58 -12.81
C CYS A 95 -20.56 -7.91 -11.43
N GLY A 96 -19.41 -7.34 -11.05
CA GLY A 96 -19.23 -6.62 -9.78
C GLY A 96 -18.93 -7.48 -8.55
N GLU A 97 -18.72 -8.80 -8.68
CA GLU A 97 -18.38 -9.65 -7.51
C GLU A 97 -17.06 -9.22 -6.83
N CYS A 98 -16.08 -8.79 -7.63
CA CYS A 98 -14.81 -8.27 -7.12
C CYS A 98 -15.01 -7.02 -6.24
N GLU A 99 -16.00 -6.19 -6.56
CA GLU A 99 -16.35 -4.99 -5.79
C GLU A 99 -16.95 -5.37 -4.44
N ARG A 100 -17.89 -6.32 -4.42
CA ARG A 100 -18.52 -6.80 -3.18
C ARG A 100 -17.53 -7.47 -2.23
N ALA A 101 -16.56 -8.22 -2.77
CA ALA A 101 -15.54 -8.89 -1.99
C ALA A 101 -14.41 -7.96 -1.49
N CYS A 102 -14.25 -6.79 -2.10
CA CYS A 102 -13.17 -5.86 -1.79
C CYS A 102 -13.32 -5.25 -0.40
N THR A 103 -12.28 -5.36 0.43
CA THR A 103 -12.29 -4.87 1.82
C THR A 103 -11.77 -3.45 1.98
N VAL A 104 -11.25 -2.84 0.91
CA VAL A 104 -10.68 -1.48 0.94
C VAL A 104 -11.69 -0.48 0.41
N ALA A 105 -11.89 0.59 1.18
CA ALA A 105 -12.69 1.74 0.79
C ALA A 105 -11.78 2.90 0.36
N MET A 106 -12.11 3.53 -0.76
CA MET A 106 -11.41 4.66 -1.36
C MET A 106 -12.41 5.79 -1.62
N PRO A 107 -12.02 7.07 -1.57
CA PRO A 107 -12.89 8.16 -1.99
C PRO A 107 -13.42 7.91 -3.42
N ASP A 108 -14.71 8.14 -3.65
CA ASP A 108 -15.33 7.94 -4.96
C ASP A 108 -15.23 9.20 -5.83
N PRO A 109 -14.41 9.21 -6.90
CA PRO A 109 -14.27 10.37 -7.77
C PRO A 109 -15.55 10.67 -8.56
N PHE A 110 -16.34 9.66 -8.94
CA PHE A 110 -17.58 9.85 -9.69
C PHE A 110 -18.63 10.63 -8.88
N ASN A 111 -18.62 10.43 -7.56
CA ASN A 111 -19.46 11.15 -6.62
C ASN A 111 -18.72 12.31 -5.90
N PHE A 112 -17.60 12.80 -6.45
CA PHE A 112 -16.83 13.93 -5.90
C PHE A 112 -16.47 13.78 -4.41
N GLY A 113 -16.13 12.56 -3.99
CA GLY A 113 -15.75 12.25 -2.61
C GLY A 113 -16.88 12.30 -1.58
N LEU A 114 -18.15 12.44 -2.02
CA LEU A 114 -19.31 12.42 -1.10
C LEU A 114 -19.44 11.07 -0.39
N THR A 115 -19.12 9.99 -1.09
CA THR A 115 -19.09 8.62 -0.54
C THR A 115 -17.75 7.97 -0.84
N ALA A 116 -17.50 6.83 -0.20
CA ALA A 116 -16.46 5.91 -0.60
C ALA A 116 -17.00 4.90 -1.62
N ARG A 117 -16.10 4.41 -2.49
CA ARG A 117 -16.26 3.21 -3.30
C ARG A 117 -15.19 2.19 -2.91
N ARG A 118 -15.22 1.01 -3.52
CA ARG A 118 -14.20 -0.02 -3.29
C ARG A 118 -12.98 0.17 -4.18
N SER A 119 -11.83 -0.35 -3.77
CA SER A 119 -10.60 -0.32 -4.61
C SER A 119 -10.80 -1.13 -5.90
N ALA A 120 -11.35 -2.34 -5.82
CA ALA A 120 -11.86 -3.06 -6.99
C ALA A 120 -13.30 -2.58 -7.25
N HIS A 121 -13.60 -2.05 -8.43
CA HIS A 121 -14.90 -1.42 -8.71
C HIS A 121 -15.22 -1.35 -10.20
N ILE A 122 -16.49 -1.19 -10.53
CA ILE A 122 -16.94 -0.65 -11.82
C ILE A 122 -16.91 0.89 -11.74
N PRO A 123 -16.46 1.65 -12.76
CA PRO A 123 -16.33 3.10 -12.66
C PRO A 123 -17.61 3.79 -12.19
N TYR A 124 -18.74 3.40 -12.80
CA TYR A 124 -20.10 3.80 -12.44
C TYR A 124 -21.11 2.93 -13.19
N PRO A 125 -22.41 2.90 -12.81
CA PRO A 125 -23.37 1.93 -13.34
C PRO A 125 -23.59 1.94 -14.87
N GLN A 126 -23.46 3.12 -15.50
CA GLN A 126 -23.61 3.36 -16.95
C GLN A 126 -22.26 3.44 -17.70
N ALA A 127 -21.16 3.02 -17.08
CA ALA A 127 -19.84 3.10 -17.71
C ALA A 127 -19.78 2.35 -19.04
N VAL A 128 -19.04 2.90 -20.00
CA VAL A 128 -18.76 2.31 -21.30
C VAL A 128 -17.24 2.40 -21.55
N PRO A 129 -16.51 1.27 -21.55
CA PRO A 129 -16.99 -0.07 -21.30
C PRO A 129 -17.33 -0.30 -19.81
N LYS A 130 -18.35 -1.12 -19.53
CA LYS A 130 -18.75 -1.47 -18.16
C LYS A 130 -17.86 -2.59 -17.60
N LYS A 131 -16.62 -2.25 -17.28
CA LYS A 131 -15.57 -3.22 -16.90
C LYS A 131 -14.99 -2.86 -15.53
N ALA A 132 -14.56 -3.88 -14.79
CA ALA A 132 -13.94 -3.68 -13.50
C ALA A 132 -12.52 -3.15 -13.64
N LEU A 133 -12.09 -2.37 -12.65
CA LEU A 133 -10.71 -1.93 -12.46
C LEU A 133 -10.33 -2.08 -10.99
N ILE A 134 -9.03 -2.09 -10.70
CA ILE A 134 -8.51 -2.13 -9.35
C ILE A 134 -7.55 -0.95 -9.13
N ASP A 135 -7.85 -0.12 -8.13
CA ASP A 135 -6.94 0.95 -7.72
C ASP A 135 -5.73 0.39 -6.98
N ARG A 136 -4.73 -0.10 -7.71
CA ARG A 136 -3.45 -0.51 -7.16
C ARG A 136 -2.40 0.56 -7.48
N LEU A 137 -2.18 1.44 -6.52
CA LEU A 137 -1.31 2.62 -6.65
C LEU A 137 0.17 2.28 -6.51
N GLY A 138 0.48 1.10 -5.97
CA GLY A 138 1.83 0.62 -5.72
C GLY A 138 1.85 -0.39 -4.59
N ARG A 139 3.04 -0.79 -4.14
CA ARG A 139 3.20 -1.68 -3.00
C ARG A 139 3.09 -0.88 -1.70
N SER A 140 2.33 -1.37 -0.74
CA SER A 140 2.23 -0.73 0.58
C SER A 140 3.59 -0.80 1.31
N PRO A 141 4.04 0.27 2.01
CA PRO A 141 5.33 0.27 2.70
C PRO A 141 5.50 -0.89 3.68
N CYS A 142 4.45 -1.26 4.40
CA CYS A 142 4.47 -2.37 5.35
C CYS A 142 4.65 -3.74 4.68
N SER A 143 4.07 -3.96 3.50
CA SER A 143 4.20 -5.23 2.76
C SER A 143 5.51 -5.27 1.96
N ALA A 144 6.04 -4.12 1.55
CA ALA A 144 7.35 -4.00 0.91
C ALA A 144 8.50 -4.25 1.90
N ALA A 145 8.37 -3.74 3.13
CA ALA A 145 9.39 -3.89 4.16
C ALA A 145 9.50 -5.29 4.76
N CYS A 146 8.57 -6.21 4.45
CA CYS A 146 8.65 -7.58 4.94
C CYS A 146 9.58 -8.41 4.05
N PRO A 147 10.72 -8.93 4.57
CA PRO A 147 11.67 -9.73 3.78
C PRO A 147 11.02 -10.97 3.16
N ALA A 148 10.11 -11.63 3.90
CA ALA A 148 9.39 -12.82 3.43
C ALA A 148 8.27 -12.52 2.40
N GLY A 149 8.03 -11.24 2.09
CA GLY A 149 7.00 -10.80 1.16
C GLY A 149 5.57 -10.88 1.71
N VAL A 150 5.40 -11.05 3.02
CA VAL A 150 4.07 -11.13 3.65
C VAL A 150 3.25 -9.88 3.34
N LYS A 151 2.04 -10.08 2.81
CA LYS A 151 1.06 -9.03 2.47
C LYS A 151 0.41 -8.42 3.71
N ALA A 152 1.17 -7.62 4.46
CA ALA A 152 0.75 -7.01 5.72
C ALA A 152 -0.52 -6.16 5.59
N HIS A 153 -0.62 -5.34 4.55
CA HIS A 153 -1.82 -4.56 4.25
C HIS A 153 -3.03 -5.48 4.02
N GLY A 154 -2.85 -6.61 3.34
CA GLY A 154 -3.89 -7.56 2.99
C GLY A 154 -4.54 -8.21 4.21
N PHE A 155 -3.75 -8.84 5.08
CA PHE A 155 -4.32 -9.51 6.25
C PHE A 155 -4.87 -8.50 7.27
N VAL A 156 -4.29 -7.29 7.39
CA VAL A 156 -4.85 -6.23 8.23
C VAL A 156 -6.22 -5.79 7.70
N SER A 157 -6.38 -5.63 6.39
CA SER A 157 -7.67 -5.28 5.77
C SER A 157 -8.73 -6.38 5.98
N LEU A 158 -8.32 -7.65 5.91
CA LEU A 158 -9.21 -8.79 6.18
C LEU A 158 -9.63 -8.86 7.65
N VAL A 159 -8.71 -8.66 8.60
CA VAL A 159 -9.04 -8.58 10.04
C VAL A 159 -9.98 -7.41 10.32
N ARG A 160 -9.75 -6.24 9.70
CA ARG A 160 -10.68 -5.10 9.78
C ARG A 160 -12.10 -5.48 9.37
N ALA A 161 -12.23 -6.27 8.30
CA ALA A 161 -13.49 -6.76 7.76
C ALA A 161 -14.10 -7.96 8.51
N GLY A 162 -13.43 -8.51 9.52
CA GLY A 162 -13.91 -9.70 10.26
C GLY A 162 -13.63 -11.04 9.56
N ARG A 163 -12.76 -11.05 8.54
CA ARG A 163 -12.46 -12.20 7.67
C ARG A 163 -11.16 -12.90 8.12
N TYR A 164 -11.19 -13.50 9.31
CA TYR A 164 -9.97 -13.97 9.99
C TYR A 164 -9.36 -15.21 9.34
N ARG A 165 -10.19 -16.13 8.85
CA ARG A 165 -9.74 -17.34 8.16
C ARG A 165 -8.99 -16.99 6.87
N GLU A 166 -9.55 -16.08 6.09
CA GLU A 166 -8.91 -15.60 4.86
C GLU A 166 -7.64 -14.82 5.15
N ALA A 167 -7.58 -14.07 6.27
CA ALA A 167 -6.37 -13.37 6.71
C ALA A 167 -5.24 -14.35 7.06
N PHE A 168 -5.56 -15.43 7.77
CA PHE A 168 -4.61 -16.51 8.08
C PHE A 168 -4.12 -17.20 6.80
N GLN A 169 -5.05 -17.58 5.91
CA GLN A 169 -4.73 -18.23 4.63
C GLN A 169 -3.85 -17.35 3.74
N LEU A 170 -4.15 -16.05 3.65
CA LEU A 170 -3.33 -15.10 2.89
C LEU A 170 -1.88 -15.05 3.41
N HIS A 171 -1.68 -15.08 4.73
CA HIS A 171 -0.32 -15.11 5.28
C HIS A 171 0.38 -16.46 5.04
N MET A 172 -0.36 -17.58 5.06
CA MET A 172 0.16 -18.92 4.72
C MET A 172 0.65 -19.04 3.27
N GLU A 173 0.22 -18.15 2.36
CA GLU A 173 0.77 -18.06 1.01
C GLU A 173 2.26 -17.64 1.02
N ASP A 174 2.68 -16.89 2.04
CA ASP A 174 4.00 -16.26 2.09
C ASP A 174 4.93 -16.84 3.16
N ALA A 175 4.42 -17.28 4.31
CA ALA A 175 5.23 -17.79 5.41
C ALA A 175 4.45 -18.76 6.32
N PRO A 176 4.93 -19.99 6.56
CA PRO A 176 4.21 -21.03 7.33
C PRO A 176 4.41 -20.96 8.85
N LEU A 177 5.33 -20.13 9.34
CA LEU A 177 5.70 -19.99 10.76
C LEU A 177 4.97 -18.82 11.45
N LEU A 178 3.64 -18.77 11.29
CA LEU A 178 2.83 -17.62 11.70
C LEU A 178 2.80 -17.43 13.21
N GLY A 179 2.71 -18.53 13.97
CA GLY A 179 2.73 -18.52 15.43
C GLY A 179 4.00 -17.87 15.96
N CYS A 180 5.16 -18.32 15.50
CA CYS A 180 6.45 -17.73 15.86
C CYS A 180 6.59 -16.28 15.38
N LEU A 181 6.25 -15.98 14.12
CA LEU A 181 6.35 -14.63 13.55
C LEU A 181 5.39 -13.63 14.20
N SER A 182 4.29 -14.10 14.78
CA SER A 182 3.35 -13.24 15.52
C SER A 182 3.83 -12.82 16.91
N ARG A 183 4.87 -13.48 17.44
CA ARG A 183 5.40 -13.25 18.79
C ARG A 183 6.80 -12.66 18.79
N ALA A 184 7.71 -13.27 18.01
CA ALA A 184 9.13 -12.95 18.06
C ALA A 184 9.64 -12.14 16.85
N CYS A 185 8.76 -11.77 15.90
CA CYS A 185 9.17 -10.90 14.81
C CYS A 185 9.43 -9.48 15.31
N TYR A 186 10.50 -8.86 14.80
CA TYR A 186 10.84 -7.46 15.06
C TYR A 186 10.01 -6.46 14.24
N ALA A 187 9.03 -6.95 13.49
CA ALA A 187 8.00 -6.18 12.81
C ALA A 187 8.54 -5.02 11.93
N PRO A 188 9.41 -5.28 10.94
CA PRO A 188 9.88 -4.23 10.01
C PRO A 188 8.73 -3.54 9.28
N CYS A 189 7.60 -4.25 9.10
CA CYS A 189 6.35 -3.71 8.58
C CYS A 189 5.75 -2.57 9.44
N GLU A 190 5.93 -2.59 10.76
CA GLU A 190 5.48 -1.51 11.65
C GLU A 190 6.43 -0.31 11.57
N ALA A 191 7.75 -0.56 11.50
CA ALA A 191 8.76 0.49 11.32
C ALA A 191 8.58 1.26 9.99
N ALA A 192 8.16 0.56 8.93
CA ALA A 192 7.88 1.17 7.63
C ALA A 192 6.49 1.82 7.51
N CYS A 193 5.62 1.69 8.52
CA CYS A 193 4.23 2.13 8.43
C CYS A 193 4.14 3.66 8.35
N THR A 194 3.52 4.19 7.28
CA THR A 194 3.32 5.64 7.07
C THR A 194 2.62 6.33 8.25
N ARG A 195 1.72 5.64 8.95
CA ARG A 195 1.01 6.20 10.11
C ARG A 195 1.94 6.47 11.31
N GLY A 196 3.12 5.85 11.33
CA GLY A 196 4.15 6.09 12.33
C GLY A 196 4.58 7.55 12.43
N GLU A 197 4.48 8.32 11.33
CA GLU A 197 4.83 9.75 11.28
C GLU A 197 3.76 10.66 11.91
N PHE A 198 2.61 10.13 12.28
CA PHE A 198 1.48 10.91 12.80
C PHE A 198 1.11 10.56 14.25
N ASP A 199 0.60 9.36 14.49
CA ASP A 199 0.08 8.94 15.81
C ASP A 199 0.41 7.48 16.13
N GLY A 200 1.55 7.02 15.61
CA GLY A 200 2.12 5.70 15.83
C GLY A 200 1.67 4.65 14.80
N PRO A 201 2.52 3.63 14.53
CA PRO A 201 2.25 2.64 13.49
C PRO A 201 1.01 1.79 13.82
N VAL A 202 0.44 1.15 12.80
CA VAL A 202 -0.53 0.07 12.99
C VAL A 202 0.17 -1.08 13.70
N ARG A 203 -0.46 -1.70 14.71
CA ARG A 203 0.10 -2.83 15.49
C ARG A 203 -0.01 -4.14 14.71
N ILE A 204 0.67 -4.23 13.57
CA ILE A 204 0.61 -5.34 12.60
C ILE A 204 0.98 -6.68 13.25
N ARG A 205 1.99 -6.75 14.12
CA ARG A 205 2.40 -7.97 14.83
C ARG A 205 1.31 -8.44 15.80
N ALA A 206 0.72 -7.52 16.57
CA ALA A 206 -0.35 -7.86 17.51
C ALA A 206 -1.64 -8.28 16.79
N ILE A 207 -1.98 -7.64 15.66
CA ILE A 207 -3.08 -8.07 14.78
C ILE A 207 -2.83 -9.48 14.23
N LYS A 208 -1.59 -9.75 13.78
CA LYS A 208 -1.17 -11.08 13.32
C LYS A 208 -1.35 -12.11 14.43
N ARG A 209 -0.95 -11.80 15.66
CA ARG A 209 -1.12 -12.70 16.81
C ARG A 209 -2.59 -13.01 17.07
N PHE A 210 -3.44 -11.99 17.12
CA PHE A 210 -4.88 -12.20 17.28
C PHE A 210 -5.45 -13.17 16.25
N MET A 211 -5.17 -12.96 14.96
CA MET A 211 -5.73 -13.84 13.91
C MET A 211 -5.19 -15.27 14.02
N VAL A 212 -3.91 -15.44 14.39
CA VAL A 212 -3.27 -16.75 14.51
C VAL A 212 -3.80 -17.52 15.72
N ASP A 213 -3.83 -16.88 16.89
CA ASP A 213 -4.28 -17.51 18.12
C ASP A 213 -5.78 -17.90 18.01
N ARG A 214 -6.60 -17.07 17.36
CA ARG A 214 -7.98 -17.40 17.03
C ARG A 214 -8.08 -18.57 16.05
N TYR A 215 -7.31 -18.56 14.96
CA TYR A 215 -7.37 -19.64 13.97
C TYR A 215 -6.93 -20.98 14.57
N TYR A 216 -5.88 -20.99 15.41
CA TYR A 216 -5.38 -22.20 16.05
C TYR A 216 -6.34 -22.77 17.10
N SER A 217 -7.14 -21.94 17.78
CA SER A 217 -8.17 -22.43 18.69
C SER A 217 -9.37 -23.03 17.95
N GLU A 218 -9.78 -22.43 16.84
CA GLU A 218 -10.88 -22.94 15.98
C GLU A 218 -10.45 -24.16 15.14
N HIS A 219 -9.17 -24.23 14.74
CA HIS A 219 -8.62 -25.27 13.87
C HIS A 219 -7.33 -25.86 14.48
N PRO A 220 -7.45 -26.75 15.50
CA PRO A 220 -6.31 -27.33 16.20
C PRO A 220 -5.36 -28.14 15.31
N HIS A 221 -5.87 -28.62 14.16
CA HIS A 221 -5.11 -29.36 13.15
C HIS A 221 -5.24 -28.67 11.78
N PRO A 222 -4.21 -28.76 10.92
CA PRO A 222 -4.32 -28.32 9.52
C PRO A 222 -5.46 -29.05 8.79
N GLU A 223 -6.25 -28.32 8.02
CA GLU A 223 -7.38 -28.85 7.23
C GLU A 223 -6.99 -29.19 5.77
N TYR A 224 -5.69 -29.32 5.51
CA TYR A 224 -5.14 -29.66 4.20
C TYR A 224 -4.15 -30.81 4.33
N GLY A 225 -3.91 -31.50 3.23
CA GLY A 225 -2.99 -32.62 3.14
C GLY A 225 -1.92 -32.42 2.05
N PRO A 226 -1.14 -33.47 1.76
CA PRO A 226 -0.20 -33.45 0.65
C PRO A 226 -0.93 -33.19 -0.68
N PRO A 227 -0.31 -32.48 -1.64
CA PRO A 227 -0.89 -32.29 -2.96
C PRO A 227 -1.12 -33.63 -3.66
N THR A 228 -2.15 -33.68 -4.51
CA THR A 228 -2.51 -34.86 -5.31
C THR A 228 -1.47 -35.14 -6.39
N ASP A 229 -0.98 -34.08 -7.04
CA ASP A 229 0.03 -34.14 -8.09
C ASP A 229 1.42 -34.19 -7.44
N ARG A 230 1.92 -35.42 -7.23
CA ARG A 230 3.26 -35.63 -6.67
C ARG A 230 4.30 -35.76 -7.78
N ARG A 231 5.42 -35.10 -7.55
CA ARG A 231 6.62 -35.17 -8.38
C ARG A 231 7.50 -36.36 -7.98
N ALA A 232 8.31 -36.84 -8.91
CA ALA A 232 9.20 -37.99 -8.68
C ALA A 232 10.46 -37.59 -7.92
N GLU A 233 10.89 -36.35 -8.16
CA GLU A 233 12.09 -35.71 -7.66
C GLU A 233 12.05 -35.57 -6.13
N LYS A 234 13.22 -35.78 -5.51
CA LYS A 234 13.42 -35.76 -4.06
C LYS A 234 14.32 -34.60 -3.68
N VAL A 235 13.94 -33.88 -2.62
CA VAL A 235 14.73 -32.76 -2.09
C VAL A 235 15.13 -33.03 -0.64
N ALA A 236 16.42 -32.91 -0.36
CA ALA A 236 16.94 -32.97 1.00
C ALA A 236 17.12 -31.56 1.57
N ILE A 237 16.70 -31.35 2.81
CA ILE A 237 16.90 -30.09 3.53
C ILE A 237 17.70 -30.39 4.79
N VAL A 238 18.83 -29.72 4.97
CA VAL A 238 19.72 -29.93 6.11
C VAL A 238 19.51 -28.81 7.12
N GLY A 239 18.85 -29.13 8.23
CA GLY A 239 18.50 -28.21 9.31
C GLY A 239 17.00 -27.85 9.34
N SER A 240 16.39 -27.96 10.52
CA SER A 240 14.96 -27.66 10.74
C SER A 240 14.70 -26.27 11.33
N GLY A 241 15.59 -25.31 11.08
CA GLY A 241 15.39 -23.91 11.44
C GLY A 241 14.32 -23.22 10.55
N PRO A 242 14.07 -21.91 10.76
CA PRO A 242 13.06 -21.17 10.01
C PRO A 242 13.23 -21.25 8.48
N ALA A 243 14.47 -21.19 7.99
CA ALA A 243 14.76 -21.29 6.56
C ALA A 243 14.43 -22.67 6.00
N GLY A 244 14.93 -23.74 6.63
CA GLY A 244 14.69 -25.12 6.20
C GLY A 244 13.21 -25.51 6.25
N LEU A 245 12.52 -25.18 7.35
CA LEU A 245 11.07 -25.40 7.49
C LEU A 245 10.25 -24.65 6.43
N THR A 246 10.62 -23.41 6.12
CA THR A 246 9.93 -22.64 5.07
C THR A 246 10.19 -23.21 3.69
N ALA A 247 11.43 -23.57 3.36
CA ALA A 247 11.75 -24.20 2.09
C ALA A 247 11.00 -25.53 1.93
N ALA A 248 10.93 -26.33 2.99
CA ALA A 248 10.21 -27.59 3.01
C ALA A 248 8.72 -27.42 2.70
N TYR A 249 8.09 -26.42 3.30
CA TYR A 249 6.68 -26.11 3.08
C TYR A 249 6.38 -25.79 1.61
N PHE A 250 7.15 -24.89 0.99
CA PHE A 250 6.91 -24.49 -0.39
C PHE A 250 7.18 -25.63 -1.37
N LEU A 251 8.31 -26.34 -1.23
CA LEU A 251 8.64 -27.48 -2.09
C LEU A 251 7.63 -28.62 -1.95
N ALA A 252 7.15 -28.92 -0.74
CA ALA A 252 6.11 -29.92 -0.54
C ALA A 252 4.76 -29.49 -1.15
N ARG A 253 4.43 -28.20 -1.09
CA ARG A 253 3.23 -27.64 -1.73
C ARG A 253 3.29 -27.75 -3.27
N ASP A 254 4.49 -27.63 -3.84
CA ASP A 254 4.73 -27.76 -5.29
C ASP A 254 4.83 -29.22 -5.77
N GLY A 255 4.62 -30.19 -4.85
CA GLY A 255 4.49 -31.62 -5.15
C GLY A 255 5.75 -32.46 -4.90
N TYR A 256 6.86 -31.87 -4.49
CA TYR A 256 8.13 -32.58 -4.29
C TYR A 256 8.13 -33.46 -3.02
N ARG A 257 8.94 -34.53 -3.06
CA ARG A 257 9.18 -35.38 -1.88
C ARG A 257 10.31 -34.76 -1.06
N VAL A 258 9.96 -34.19 0.09
CA VAL A 258 10.91 -33.46 0.93
C VAL A 258 11.25 -34.24 2.20
N THR A 259 12.55 -34.41 2.44
CA THR A 259 13.08 -34.95 3.71
C THR A 259 13.97 -33.89 4.38
N VAL A 260 13.62 -33.51 5.60
CA VAL A 260 14.42 -32.62 6.44
C VAL A 260 15.28 -33.45 7.40
N PHE A 261 16.58 -33.20 7.41
CA PHE A 261 17.54 -33.81 8.32
C PHE A 261 17.88 -32.82 9.43
N GLU A 262 17.61 -33.19 10.68
CA GLU A 262 17.86 -32.36 11.87
C GLU A 262 18.85 -33.08 12.79
N ALA A 263 19.91 -32.37 13.16
CA ALA A 263 20.96 -32.90 14.02
C ALA A 263 20.48 -33.05 15.48
N ALA A 264 19.61 -32.17 15.95
CA ALA A 264 19.04 -32.24 17.29
C ALA A 264 17.92 -33.29 17.42
N ALA A 265 17.58 -33.63 18.66
CA ALA A 265 16.46 -34.51 18.98
C ALA A 265 15.08 -33.87 18.76
N GLU A 266 15.02 -32.54 18.70
CA GLU A 266 13.77 -31.80 18.54
C GLU A 266 13.86 -30.79 17.38
N VAL A 267 12.74 -30.58 16.71
CA VAL A 267 12.60 -29.79 15.47
C VAL A 267 12.40 -28.30 15.78
N GLY A 268 13.01 -27.41 14.98
CA GLY A 268 12.76 -25.96 15.01
C GLY A 268 14.02 -25.10 15.06
N GLY A 269 15.22 -25.69 15.11
CA GLY A 269 16.50 -24.97 15.17
C GLY A 269 16.50 -23.87 16.24
N MET A 270 16.89 -22.65 15.86
CA MET A 270 16.95 -21.49 16.77
C MET A 270 15.60 -21.18 17.47
N LEU A 271 14.46 -21.46 16.84
CA LEU A 271 13.13 -21.21 17.44
C LEU A 271 12.90 -22.09 18.67
N ARG A 272 13.45 -23.31 18.65
CA ARG A 272 13.34 -24.28 19.75
C ARG A 272 14.50 -24.20 20.72
N LEU A 273 15.72 -24.15 20.18
CA LEU A 273 16.95 -24.31 20.95
C LEU A 273 17.46 -22.99 21.54
N GLY A 274 17.25 -21.85 20.85
CA GLY A 274 17.72 -20.55 21.31
C GLY A 274 16.63 -19.71 21.97
N ILE A 275 15.51 -19.49 21.28
CA ILE A 275 14.50 -18.53 21.74
C ILE A 275 13.76 -19.08 22.98
N PRO A 276 13.69 -18.30 24.09
CA PRO A 276 13.03 -18.73 25.32
C PRO A 276 11.53 -18.99 25.19
N VAL A 277 11.02 -19.89 26.03
CA VAL A 277 9.60 -20.30 26.05
C VAL A 277 8.63 -19.13 26.30
N TYR A 278 9.03 -18.14 27.10
CA TYR A 278 8.18 -16.97 27.38
C TYR A 278 7.99 -16.04 26.17
N ARG A 279 8.82 -16.18 25.13
CA ARG A 279 8.69 -15.47 23.83
C ARG A 279 7.99 -16.35 22.80
N ILE A 280 8.39 -17.62 22.69
CA ILE A 280 7.78 -18.59 21.78
C ILE A 280 7.38 -19.85 22.56
N PRO A 281 6.08 -20.00 22.88
CA PRO A 281 5.58 -21.23 23.48
C PRO A 281 5.86 -22.44 22.60
N ARG A 282 6.24 -23.56 23.21
CA ARG A 282 6.53 -24.81 22.49
C ARG A 282 5.31 -25.32 21.72
N ALA A 283 4.12 -25.25 22.32
CA ALA A 283 2.88 -25.64 21.66
C ALA A 283 2.58 -24.83 20.38
N VAL A 284 2.93 -23.55 20.36
CA VAL A 284 2.76 -22.68 19.18
C VAL A 284 3.74 -23.07 18.08
N LEU A 285 5.01 -23.29 18.43
CA LEU A 285 6.01 -23.79 17.48
C LEU A 285 5.62 -25.18 16.92
N ASP A 286 5.13 -26.08 17.76
CA ASP A 286 4.67 -27.40 17.33
C ASP A 286 3.47 -27.29 16.39
N ARG A 287 2.58 -26.32 16.61
CA ARG A 287 1.46 -26.04 15.70
C ARG A 287 1.92 -25.47 14.36
N ASP A 288 2.95 -24.62 14.35
CA ASP A 288 3.59 -24.13 13.13
C ASP A 288 4.29 -25.28 12.36
N ILE A 289 5.00 -26.18 13.03
CA ILE A 289 5.62 -27.37 12.40
C ILE A 289 4.55 -28.31 11.83
N LYS A 290 3.40 -28.43 12.50
CA LYS A 290 2.24 -29.18 11.97
C LYS A 290 1.72 -28.62 10.64
N ASN A 291 1.76 -27.30 10.43
CA ASN A 291 1.39 -26.71 9.13
C ASN A 291 2.23 -27.27 7.98
N ILE A 292 3.47 -27.64 8.26
CA ILE A 292 4.46 -28.08 7.26
C ILE A 292 4.37 -29.59 7.06
N THR A 293 4.38 -30.35 8.16
CA THR A 293 4.30 -31.81 8.14
C THR A 293 2.97 -32.32 7.59
N ALA A 294 1.88 -31.55 7.68
CA ALA A 294 0.60 -31.88 7.04
C ALA A 294 0.69 -32.02 5.51
N LEU A 295 1.68 -31.41 4.86
CA LEU A 295 1.95 -31.58 3.42
C LEU A 295 2.72 -32.87 3.09
N GLY A 296 3.05 -33.69 4.09
CA GLY A 296 3.80 -34.94 3.91
C GLY A 296 5.32 -34.79 3.95
N VAL A 297 5.82 -33.67 4.49
CA VAL A 297 7.26 -33.47 4.75
C VAL A 297 7.72 -34.45 5.82
N GLU A 298 8.73 -35.25 5.50
CA GLU A 298 9.39 -36.16 6.45
C GLU A 298 10.48 -35.40 7.20
N ILE A 299 10.53 -35.49 8.53
CA ILE A 299 11.60 -34.88 9.33
C ILE A 299 12.31 -35.98 10.14
N ARG A 300 13.61 -36.13 9.91
CA ARG A 300 14.49 -37.07 10.61
C ARG A 300 15.34 -36.33 11.63
N THR A 301 15.02 -36.48 12.91
CA THR A 301 15.80 -35.96 14.04
C THR A 301 16.96 -36.88 14.39
N ASN A 302 17.96 -36.38 15.11
CA ASN A 302 19.21 -37.10 15.42
C ASN A 302 19.94 -37.60 14.16
N ALA A 303 19.81 -36.86 13.06
CA ALA A 303 20.40 -37.20 11.77
C ALA A 303 21.34 -36.07 11.32
N PRO A 304 22.53 -35.92 11.94
CA PRO A 304 23.53 -34.98 11.48
C PRO A 304 23.95 -35.35 10.05
N VAL A 305 24.23 -34.32 9.23
CA VAL A 305 24.70 -34.48 7.85
C VAL A 305 26.07 -33.84 7.76
N ASP A 306 27.06 -34.67 7.43
CA ASP A 306 28.45 -34.23 7.34
C ASP A 306 28.92 -34.08 5.87
N SER A 307 28.10 -34.48 4.90
CA SER A 307 28.43 -34.44 3.46
C SER A 307 27.17 -34.21 2.63
N VAL A 308 27.21 -33.20 1.75
CA VAL A 308 26.13 -32.97 0.77
C VAL A 308 26.21 -33.99 -0.36
N LYS A 309 27.41 -34.42 -0.74
CA LYS A 309 27.62 -35.48 -1.74
C LYS A 309 27.02 -36.81 -1.30
N ALA A 310 27.04 -37.13 -0.02
CA ALA A 310 26.38 -38.33 0.51
C ALA A 310 24.87 -38.30 0.32
N LEU A 311 24.23 -37.12 0.35
CA LEU A 311 22.81 -36.97 0.05
C LEU A 311 22.54 -37.12 -1.45
N GLU A 312 23.38 -36.56 -2.32
CA GLU A 312 23.28 -36.79 -3.77
C GLU A 312 23.34 -38.28 -4.10
N ASN A 313 24.28 -39.02 -3.49
CA ASN A 313 24.43 -40.47 -3.67
C ASN A 313 23.24 -41.29 -3.13
N GLN A 314 22.44 -40.74 -2.20
CA GLN A 314 21.20 -41.36 -1.72
C GLN A 314 20.01 -41.12 -2.68
N GLY A 315 20.24 -40.41 -3.80
CA GLY A 315 19.25 -40.14 -4.83
C GLY A 315 18.36 -38.94 -4.53
N PHE A 316 18.89 -37.91 -3.85
CA PHE A 316 18.27 -36.60 -3.77
C PHE A 316 18.71 -35.74 -4.96
N ASP A 317 17.74 -35.16 -5.66
CA ASP A 317 17.95 -34.37 -6.88
C ASP A 317 18.38 -32.92 -6.57
N ALA A 318 18.02 -32.41 -5.38
CA ALA A 318 18.48 -31.12 -4.87
C ALA A 318 18.69 -31.16 -3.35
N VAL A 319 19.63 -30.33 -2.86
CA VAL A 319 19.96 -30.18 -1.44
C VAL A 319 19.87 -28.71 -1.03
N PHE A 320 19.18 -28.41 0.07
CA PHE A 320 19.16 -27.09 0.68
C PHE A 320 19.84 -27.10 2.06
N LEU A 321 20.94 -26.37 2.19
CA LEU A 321 21.71 -26.23 3.42
C LEU A 321 21.18 -25.07 4.27
N ALA A 322 20.58 -25.39 5.42
CA ALA A 322 19.92 -24.47 6.34
C ALA A 322 20.34 -24.70 7.81
N VAL A 323 21.60 -25.06 8.05
CA VAL A 323 22.16 -25.39 9.38
C VAL A 323 22.32 -24.19 10.32
N GLY A 324 22.18 -22.98 9.81
CA GLY A 324 22.24 -21.73 10.59
C GLY A 324 23.64 -21.37 11.12
N ALA A 325 23.68 -20.37 11.99
CA ALA A 325 24.88 -19.92 12.70
C ALA A 325 24.69 -20.08 14.21
N MET A 326 24.97 -21.29 14.71
CA MET A 326 24.71 -21.66 16.11
C MET A 326 25.99 -21.92 16.91
N GLU A 327 27.17 -21.87 16.28
CA GLU A 327 28.44 -22.15 16.96
C GLU A 327 28.92 -20.91 17.72
N PRO A 328 29.12 -20.98 19.05
CA PRO A 328 29.54 -19.83 19.84
C PRO A 328 30.99 -19.43 19.53
N ARG A 329 31.26 -18.12 19.53
CA ARG A 329 32.63 -17.61 19.51
C ARG A 329 33.24 -17.69 20.90
N ARG A 330 34.50 -18.13 20.95
CA ARG A 330 35.34 -18.03 22.14
C ARG A 330 35.95 -16.64 22.27
N MET A 331 36.05 -16.17 23.49
CA MET A 331 36.62 -14.90 23.88
C MET A 331 38.15 -14.94 23.85
N GLY A 332 38.75 -16.12 24.12
CA GLY A 332 40.19 -16.32 24.07
C GLY A 332 40.95 -15.64 25.21
N VAL A 333 40.27 -15.42 26.35
CA VAL A 333 40.86 -14.84 27.56
C VAL A 333 41.27 -15.94 28.55
N PRO A 334 42.29 -15.72 29.40
CA PRO A 334 42.68 -16.70 30.40
C PRO A 334 41.52 -17.02 31.35
N GLY A 335 41.36 -18.30 31.69
CA GLY A 335 40.31 -18.79 32.60
C GLY A 335 38.95 -19.06 31.93
N GLU A 336 38.81 -18.93 30.61
CA GLU A 336 37.55 -19.18 29.89
C GLU A 336 37.05 -20.64 30.01
N ASP A 337 37.93 -21.60 30.32
CA ASP A 337 37.58 -23.02 30.52
C ASP A 337 37.19 -23.39 31.98
N LEU A 338 37.06 -22.41 32.87
CA LEU A 338 36.66 -22.65 34.27
C LEU A 338 35.22 -23.19 34.36
N ASN A 339 34.97 -24.05 35.36
CA ASN A 339 33.61 -24.50 35.64
C ASN A 339 32.71 -23.32 36.04
N GLY A 340 31.49 -23.29 35.50
CA GLY A 340 30.57 -22.16 35.68
C GLY A 340 30.64 -21.11 34.56
N ILE A 341 31.53 -21.28 33.58
CA ILE A 341 31.51 -20.50 32.34
C ILE A 341 30.83 -21.33 31.24
N THR A 342 29.85 -20.74 30.57
CA THR A 342 29.11 -21.36 29.45
C THR A 342 28.88 -20.35 28.35
N ASP A 343 28.67 -20.79 27.12
CA ASP A 343 28.17 -19.91 26.06
C ASP A 343 26.65 -19.79 26.08
N CYS A 344 26.13 -18.74 25.44
CA CYS A 344 24.70 -18.46 25.43
C CYS A 344 23.86 -19.56 24.76
N MET A 345 24.39 -20.25 23.75
CA MET A 345 23.65 -21.30 23.05
C MET A 345 23.56 -22.56 23.90
N ALA A 346 24.64 -22.97 24.57
CA ALA A 346 24.61 -24.08 25.51
C ALA A 346 23.64 -23.80 26.68
N PHE A 347 23.70 -22.59 27.25
CA PHE A 347 22.81 -22.19 28.33
C PHE A 347 21.33 -22.19 27.90
N LEU A 348 20.98 -21.48 26.83
CA LEU A 348 19.61 -21.42 26.34
C LEU A 348 19.09 -22.79 25.91
N ARG A 349 19.92 -23.60 25.23
CA ARG A 349 19.55 -24.96 24.82
C ARG A 349 19.21 -25.83 26.03
N SER A 350 20.03 -25.81 27.08
CA SER A 350 19.75 -26.58 28.29
C SER A 350 18.41 -26.18 28.93
N VAL A 351 18.16 -24.88 29.09
CA VAL A 351 16.91 -24.36 29.65
C VAL A 351 15.70 -24.74 28.80
N ASN A 352 15.84 -24.62 27.47
CA ASN A 352 14.77 -24.87 26.51
C ASN A 352 14.41 -26.35 26.39
N LEU A 353 15.38 -27.25 26.63
CA LEU A 353 15.20 -28.70 26.72
C LEU A 353 14.88 -29.17 28.15
N ASN A 354 14.36 -28.27 29.00
CA ASN A 354 13.97 -28.51 30.39
C ASN A 354 15.09 -28.97 31.34
N GLN A 355 16.35 -28.75 30.99
CA GLN A 355 17.51 -28.93 31.87
C GLN A 355 17.85 -27.58 32.53
N ARG A 356 16.95 -27.10 33.39
CA ARG A 356 17.06 -25.75 33.98
C ARG A 356 18.04 -25.75 35.16
N PRO A 357 19.17 -25.01 35.08
CA PRO A 357 20.06 -24.88 36.22
C PRO A 357 19.39 -24.05 37.33
N ASP A 358 19.64 -24.42 38.58
CA ASP A 358 19.26 -23.60 39.73
C ASP A 358 20.28 -22.47 39.91
N LEU A 359 19.81 -21.23 39.79
CA LEU A 359 20.62 -20.02 39.92
C LEU A 359 20.34 -19.26 41.21
N ARG A 360 19.54 -19.81 42.13
CA ARG A 360 19.21 -19.13 43.40
C ARG A 360 20.46 -18.81 44.21
N GLY A 361 20.57 -17.54 44.62
CA GLY A 361 21.71 -17.02 45.38
C GLY A 361 23.01 -16.89 44.58
N GLN A 362 22.97 -17.02 43.24
CA GLN A 362 24.14 -16.85 42.37
C GLN A 362 24.15 -15.48 41.72
N SER A 363 25.34 -14.92 41.59
CA SER A 363 25.67 -13.77 40.75
C SER A 363 26.03 -14.23 39.33
N VAL A 364 25.29 -13.76 38.32
CA VAL A 364 25.45 -14.18 36.92
C VAL A 364 25.94 -13.01 36.08
N LEU A 365 27.11 -13.17 35.46
CA LEU A 365 27.69 -12.21 34.54
C LEU A 365 27.47 -12.65 33.08
N LEU A 366 26.86 -11.79 32.28
CA LEU A 366 26.72 -11.97 30.84
C LEU A 366 27.64 -11.02 30.08
N VAL A 367 28.27 -11.53 29.02
CA VAL A 367 29.21 -10.75 28.19
C VAL A 367 28.69 -10.64 26.77
N GLY A 368 28.23 -9.46 26.37
CA GLY A 368 27.67 -9.23 25.03
C GLY A 368 26.65 -8.10 24.99
N GLY A 369 26.20 -7.73 23.78
CA GLY A 369 25.22 -6.66 23.60
C GLY A 369 24.12 -6.94 22.56
N GLY A 370 24.06 -8.15 21.99
CA GLY A 370 22.99 -8.54 21.06
C GLY A 370 21.77 -9.13 21.76
N ASN A 371 20.71 -9.37 21.00
CA ASN A 371 19.52 -10.09 21.53
C ASN A 371 19.88 -11.46 22.12
N ALA A 372 20.90 -12.13 21.56
CA ALA A 372 21.47 -13.37 22.10
C ALA A 372 22.15 -13.23 23.49
N CYS A 373 22.34 -12.00 23.99
CA CYS A 373 22.77 -11.69 25.35
C CYS A 373 21.59 -11.32 26.24
N ILE A 374 20.59 -10.63 25.70
CA ILE A 374 19.40 -10.19 26.47
C ILE A 374 18.51 -11.37 26.85
N ASP A 375 18.23 -12.29 25.93
CA ASP A 375 17.44 -13.49 26.21
C ASP A 375 18.01 -14.32 27.38
N PRO A 376 19.30 -14.73 27.40
CA PRO A 376 19.84 -15.49 28.53
C PRO A 376 19.91 -14.67 29.82
N ALA A 377 20.07 -13.33 29.76
CA ALA A 377 20.01 -12.48 30.96
C ALA A 377 18.63 -12.54 31.61
N ARG A 378 17.58 -12.36 30.82
CA ARG A 378 16.19 -12.44 31.26
C ARG A 378 15.78 -13.84 31.72
N VAL A 379 16.34 -14.88 31.10
CA VAL A 379 16.19 -16.27 31.56
C VAL A 379 16.91 -16.48 32.90
N ALA A 380 18.11 -15.95 33.10
CA ALA A 380 18.85 -16.09 34.35
C ALA A 380 18.07 -15.48 35.53
N VAL A 381 17.46 -14.31 35.34
CA VAL A 381 16.54 -13.71 36.31
C VAL A 381 15.40 -14.67 36.67
N ARG A 382 14.75 -15.29 35.66
CA ARG A 382 13.63 -16.23 35.85
C ARG A 382 14.02 -17.54 36.56
N LEU A 383 15.30 -17.90 36.51
CA LEU A 383 15.85 -19.06 37.24
C LEU A 383 16.25 -18.71 38.68
N GLY A 384 16.00 -17.48 39.12
CA GLY A 384 16.19 -17.04 40.51
C GLY A 384 17.58 -16.48 40.82
N ALA A 385 18.35 -16.08 39.81
CA ALA A 385 19.64 -15.39 40.03
C ALA A 385 19.46 -14.17 40.94
N GLU A 386 20.33 -14.04 41.95
CA GLU A 386 20.28 -12.92 42.91
C GLU A 386 20.68 -11.61 42.25
N GLN A 387 21.69 -11.67 41.38
CA GLN A 387 22.15 -10.55 40.58
C GLN A 387 22.45 -11.02 39.16
N VAL A 388 21.96 -10.28 38.16
CA VAL A 388 22.28 -10.49 36.76
C VAL A 388 22.90 -9.22 36.19
N THR A 389 24.14 -9.31 35.75
CA THR A 389 24.90 -8.18 35.20
C THR A 389 25.27 -8.45 33.76
N VAL A 390 24.97 -7.52 32.85
CA VAL A 390 25.39 -7.57 31.45
C VAL A 390 26.55 -6.59 31.25
N GLN A 391 27.72 -7.09 30.86
CA GLN A 391 28.84 -6.29 30.42
C GLN A 391 28.84 -6.16 28.90
N TYR A 392 28.86 -4.92 28.43
CA TYR A 392 28.97 -4.60 27.01
C TYR A 392 30.13 -3.65 26.75
N ARG A 393 31.00 -4.02 25.82
CA ARG A 393 32.21 -3.27 25.49
C ARG A 393 31.96 -1.89 24.85
N ARG A 394 30.73 -1.55 24.47
CA ARG A 394 30.34 -0.25 23.89
C ARG A 394 29.22 0.40 24.72
N SER A 395 28.74 1.57 24.30
CA SER A 395 27.63 2.24 24.96
C SER A 395 26.28 1.65 24.54
N ARG A 396 25.20 2.10 25.18
CA ARG A 396 23.82 1.75 24.82
C ARG A 396 23.50 2.12 23.35
N ALA A 397 24.02 3.24 22.85
CA ALA A 397 23.75 3.70 21.48
C ALA A 397 24.30 2.76 20.40
N GLU A 398 25.38 2.01 20.68
CA GLU A 398 25.93 1.03 19.75
C GLU A 398 25.47 -0.41 20.05
N MET A 399 24.50 -0.59 20.95
CA MET A 399 23.99 -1.91 21.32
C MET A 399 23.14 -2.48 20.17
N PRO A 400 23.44 -3.69 19.65
CA PRO A 400 22.65 -4.28 18.55
C PRO A 400 21.33 -4.91 19.00
N ALA A 401 21.10 -5.09 20.31
CA ALA A 401 19.79 -5.51 20.82
C ALA A 401 18.73 -4.41 20.61
N HIS A 402 17.46 -4.80 20.47
CA HIS A 402 16.39 -3.81 20.34
C HIS A 402 16.13 -3.09 21.66
N ASP A 403 15.94 -1.76 21.61
CA ASP A 403 15.77 -0.92 22.80
C ASP A 403 14.67 -1.45 23.75
N TRP A 404 13.53 -1.87 23.20
CA TRP A 404 12.40 -2.38 24.00
C TRP A 404 12.70 -3.72 24.70
N GLU A 405 13.58 -4.55 24.15
CA GLU A 405 14.04 -5.79 24.82
C GLU A 405 15.04 -5.46 25.94
N VAL A 406 15.89 -4.45 25.73
CA VAL A 406 16.83 -3.95 26.75
C VAL A 406 16.06 -3.30 27.91
N ASP A 407 15.08 -2.46 27.61
CA ASP A 407 14.22 -1.82 28.61
C ASP A 407 13.45 -2.87 29.42
N ALA A 408 12.88 -3.89 28.77
CA ALA A 408 12.24 -4.99 29.46
C ALA A 408 13.20 -5.78 30.37
N ALA A 409 14.48 -5.93 29.99
CA ALA A 409 15.48 -6.56 30.84
C ALA A 409 15.83 -5.70 32.06
N ILE A 410 15.93 -4.38 31.90
CA ILE A 410 16.15 -3.44 33.00
C ILE A 410 14.96 -3.46 33.97
N GLU A 411 13.72 -3.43 33.46
CA GLU A 411 12.49 -3.55 34.26
C GLU A 411 12.43 -4.86 35.06
N GLU A 412 13.00 -5.95 34.53
CA GLU A 412 13.07 -7.25 35.19
C GLU A 412 14.22 -7.35 36.21
N GLY A 413 15.09 -6.34 36.31
CA GLY A 413 16.17 -6.25 37.31
C GLY A 413 17.58 -6.52 36.78
N VAL A 414 17.78 -6.61 35.46
CA VAL A 414 19.12 -6.79 34.87
C VAL A 414 19.93 -5.50 34.96
N GLN A 415 21.15 -5.60 35.49
CA GLN A 415 22.09 -4.47 35.59
C GLN A 415 22.98 -4.40 34.36
N PHE A 416 23.18 -3.21 33.80
CA PHE A 416 24.05 -3.01 32.63
C PHE A 416 25.33 -2.27 33.01
N GLN A 417 26.46 -2.86 32.64
CA GLN A 417 27.79 -2.27 32.72
C GLN A 417 28.28 -1.99 31.29
N PHE A 418 27.97 -0.80 30.79
CA PHE A 418 28.45 -0.33 29.49
C PHE A 418 29.93 0.03 29.53
N LEU A 419 30.56 0.04 28.36
CA LEU A 419 31.98 0.34 28.19
C LEU A 419 32.87 -0.53 29.09
N LYS A 420 32.50 -1.82 29.23
CA LYS A 420 33.23 -2.75 30.08
C LYS A 420 33.26 -4.13 29.45
N VAL A 421 34.37 -4.84 29.60
CA VAL A 421 34.52 -6.21 29.10
C VAL A 421 35.53 -6.99 29.95
N PRO A 422 35.33 -8.30 30.15
CA PRO A 422 36.33 -9.14 30.83
C PRO A 422 37.62 -9.30 30.02
N THR A 423 38.76 -9.25 30.69
CA THR A 423 40.09 -9.57 30.16
C THR A 423 40.63 -10.91 30.68
N ARG A 424 40.10 -11.39 31.81
CA ARG A 424 40.46 -12.69 32.42
C ARG A 424 39.37 -13.15 33.39
N PHE A 425 39.17 -14.46 33.49
CA PHE A 425 38.31 -15.07 34.51
C PHE A 425 39.16 -15.67 35.65
N ILE A 426 38.71 -15.46 36.88
CA ILE A 426 39.38 -15.91 38.10
C ILE A 426 38.54 -17.02 38.73
N GLY A 427 39.20 -18.11 39.10
CA GLY A 427 38.55 -19.24 39.75
C GLY A 427 39.25 -19.72 41.01
N ILE A 428 38.48 -20.32 41.90
CA ILE A 428 38.92 -21.05 43.09
C ILE A 428 38.43 -22.49 42.93
N ASP A 429 39.29 -23.47 43.19
CA ASP A 429 39.00 -24.91 43.03
C ASP A 429 38.43 -25.28 41.64
N GLY A 430 38.92 -24.59 40.60
CA GLY A 430 38.50 -24.81 39.22
C GLY A 430 37.11 -24.27 38.85
N ARG A 431 36.45 -23.50 39.73
CA ARG A 431 35.17 -22.83 39.48
C ARG A 431 35.36 -21.32 39.44
N VAL A 432 34.67 -20.63 38.52
CA VAL A 432 34.70 -19.16 38.42
C VAL A 432 34.13 -18.50 39.68
N VAL A 433 34.79 -17.45 40.15
CA VAL A 433 34.34 -16.62 41.29
C VAL A 433 34.32 -15.13 40.96
N ALA A 434 35.08 -14.70 39.94
CA ALA A 434 35.11 -13.30 39.49
C ALA A 434 35.60 -13.19 38.04
N ALA A 435 35.26 -12.07 37.39
CA ALA A 435 35.81 -11.63 36.12
C ALA A 435 36.61 -10.34 36.31
N GLU A 436 37.89 -10.37 35.94
CA GLU A 436 38.71 -9.17 35.83
C GLU A 436 38.29 -8.43 34.56
N SER A 437 37.73 -7.24 34.73
CA SER A 437 37.09 -6.45 33.68
C SER A 437 37.79 -5.12 33.51
N VAL A 438 37.99 -4.67 32.28
CA VAL A 438 38.61 -3.38 31.97
C VAL A 438 37.57 -2.40 31.43
N SER A 439 37.72 -1.12 31.77
CA SER A 439 36.88 -0.06 31.22
C SER A 439 37.34 0.32 29.81
N MET A 440 36.40 0.73 28.98
CA MET A 440 36.58 1.05 27.57
C MET A 440 36.27 2.52 27.32
N ARG A 441 36.93 3.12 26.32
CA ARG A 441 36.52 4.38 25.68
C ARG A 441 36.19 4.14 24.22
N LEU A 442 35.28 4.94 23.66
CA LEU A 442 34.90 4.84 22.26
C LEU A 442 35.89 5.62 21.38
N GLY A 443 36.53 4.92 20.46
CA GLY A 443 37.32 5.50 19.36
C GLY A 443 36.46 5.81 18.13
N GLU A 444 37.11 5.87 16.97
CA GLU A 444 36.44 6.06 15.68
C GLU A 444 35.52 4.89 15.31
N PRO A 445 34.46 5.11 14.52
CA PRO A 445 33.65 4.05 13.92
C PRO A 445 34.49 2.99 13.18
N ASP A 446 34.09 1.72 13.33
CA ASP A 446 34.57 0.61 12.50
C ASP A 446 33.81 0.54 11.16
N GLU A 447 34.16 -0.43 10.30
CA GLU A 447 33.52 -0.64 8.98
C GLU A 447 32.01 -0.92 9.09
N SER A 448 31.52 -1.35 10.26
CA SER A 448 30.08 -1.52 10.51
C SER A 448 29.39 -0.23 11.00
N GLY A 449 30.11 0.90 11.02
CA GLY A 449 29.65 2.19 11.54
C GLY A 449 29.63 2.29 13.06
N ARG A 450 30.03 1.23 13.79
CA ARG A 450 30.00 1.21 15.26
C ARG A 450 31.34 1.64 15.83
N ARG A 451 31.34 2.49 16.84
CA ARG A 451 32.59 2.99 17.45
C ARG A 451 33.45 1.85 18.00
N ARG A 452 34.75 1.89 17.70
CA ARG A 452 35.73 0.89 18.17
C ARG A 452 35.95 1.06 19.68
N PRO A 453 35.78 0.00 20.49
CA PRO A 453 36.11 0.08 21.91
C PRO A 453 37.62 -0.01 22.10
N LEU A 454 38.19 0.91 22.89
CA LEU A 454 39.61 0.96 23.22
C LEU A 454 39.78 0.81 24.74
N PRO A 455 40.60 -0.13 25.23
CA PRO A 455 40.79 -0.33 26.67
C PRO A 455 41.44 0.90 27.29
N ILE A 456 41.05 1.20 28.53
CA ILE A 456 41.66 2.22 29.38
C ILE A 456 42.62 1.48 30.32
N PRO A 457 43.95 1.55 30.10
CA PRO A 457 44.91 0.88 30.97
C PRO A 457 44.81 1.38 32.41
N GLY A 458 44.92 0.49 33.41
CA GLY A 458 44.82 0.85 34.82
C GLY A 458 43.38 0.97 35.36
N SER A 459 42.38 0.58 34.56
CA SER A 459 40.96 0.55 34.94
C SER A 459 40.43 -0.85 35.24
N GLU A 460 41.34 -1.81 35.43
CA GLU A 460 41.01 -3.20 35.71
C GLU A 460 40.36 -3.33 37.09
N GLU A 461 39.19 -3.97 37.14
CA GLU A 461 38.44 -4.23 38.37
C GLU A 461 37.98 -5.69 38.43
N LEU A 462 37.84 -6.22 39.65
CA LEU A 462 37.27 -7.55 39.87
C LEU A 462 35.76 -7.43 40.03
N VAL A 463 35.02 -8.07 39.12
CA VAL A 463 33.57 -8.17 39.18
C VAL A 463 33.20 -9.58 39.66
N PRO A 464 32.64 -9.74 40.87
CA PRO A 464 32.20 -11.04 41.38
C PRO A 464 31.18 -11.71 40.44
N ALA A 465 31.37 -13.00 40.19
CA ALA A 465 30.48 -13.79 39.34
C ALA A 465 30.63 -15.29 39.65
N ASP A 466 29.55 -15.92 40.12
CA ASP A 466 29.47 -17.37 40.34
C ASP A 466 29.24 -18.13 39.02
N ARG A 467 28.74 -17.42 38.01
CA ARG A 467 28.47 -17.96 36.68
C ARG A 467 28.72 -16.90 35.61
N VAL A 468 29.33 -17.31 34.50
CA VAL A 468 29.55 -16.45 33.34
C VAL A 468 28.88 -17.05 32.11
N ILE A 469 28.12 -16.23 31.37
CA ILE A 469 27.51 -16.60 30.09
C ILE A 469 28.07 -15.70 29.00
N THR A 470 28.79 -16.28 28.05
CA THR A 470 29.37 -15.52 26.92
C THR A 470 28.40 -15.47 25.73
N ALA A 471 28.15 -14.26 25.23
CA ALA A 471 27.23 -13.97 24.13
C ALA A 471 27.86 -13.01 23.11
N ILE A 472 29.09 -13.31 22.71
CA ILE A 472 29.97 -12.43 21.91
C ILE A 472 29.89 -12.67 20.39
N GLY A 473 28.90 -13.45 19.94
CA GLY A 473 28.61 -13.72 18.54
C GLY A 473 28.63 -15.22 18.21
N LEU A 474 27.98 -15.55 17.10
CA LEU A 474 27.86 -16.92 16.59
C LEU A 474 28.59 -17.06 15.24
N LYS A 475 28.93 -18.30 14.88
CA LYS A 475 29.56 -18.71 13.63
C LYS A 475 28.69 -19.75 12.90
N PRO A 476 28.76 -19.81 11.56
CA PRO A 476 28.05 -20.81 10.76
C PRO A 476 28.58 -22.22 11.03
N GLY A 477 27.67 -23.20 11.11
CA GLY A 477 28.02 -24.62 11.31
C GLY A 477 28.45 -25.32 10.02
N THR A 478 29.42 -24.74 9.32
CA THR A 478 29.81 -25.15 7.95
C THR A 478 31.05 -26.03 7.90
N ALA A 479 31.72 -26.26 9.04
CA ALA A 479 32.95 -27.04 9.10
C ALA A 479 32.87 -28.41 8.38
N PRO A 480 31.77 -29.19 8.49
CA PRO A 480 31.66 -30.46 7.78
C PRO A 480 31.66 -30.34 6.24
N PHE A 481 31.26 -29.19 5.70
CA PHE A 481 31.09 -28.99 4.26
C PHE A 481 32.27 -28.25 3.61
N ALA A 482 33.32 -27.92 4.38
CA ALA A 482 34.44 -27.10 3.91
C ALA A 482 35.20 -27.71 2.73
N ASP A 483 35.23 -29.05 2.63
CA ASP A 483 35.88 -29.78 1.54
C ASP A 483 34.97 -29.97 0.31
N GLU A 484 33.67 -29.68 0.42
CA GLU A 484 32.67 -29.91 -0.63
C GLU A 484 32.12 -28.63 -1.26
N LEU A 485 32.16 -27.51 -0.55
CA LEU A 485 31.60 -26.23 -0.96
C LEU A 485 32.62 -25.10 -0.80
N ALA A 486 32.58 -24.13 -1.72
CA ALA A 486 33.35 -22.89 -1.54
C ALA A 486 32.80 -22.10 -0.34
N LEU A 487 33.68 -21.73 0.60
CA LEU A 487 33.35 -20.92 1.77
C LEU A 487 34.04 -19.55 1.70
N ARG A 488 33.36 -18.52 2.19
CA ARG A 488 33.92 -17.17 2.36
C ARG A 488 34.84 -17.12 3.60
N PRO A 489 35.68 -16.07 3.74
CA PRO A 489 36.60 -15.94 4.89
C PRO A 489 35.94 -15.95 6.27
N ASN A 490 34.67 -15.58 6.36
CA ASN A 490 33.86 -15.60 7.58
C ASN A 490 33.25 -16.99 7.90
N GLY A 491 33.50 -18.00 7.06
CA GLY A 491 32.99 -19.37 7.17
C GLY A 491 31.62 -19.60 6.53
N THR A 492 30.95 -18.60 5.96
CA THR A 492 29.63 -18.79 5.32
C THR A 492 29.80 -19.40 3.93
N PRO A 493 28.85 -20.22 3.43
CA PRO A 493 28.91 -20.72 2.05
C PRO A 493 28.91 -19.58 1.05
N ASP A 494 29.70 -19.72 -0.01
CA ASP A 494 29.65 -18.78 -1.11
C ASP A 494 28.51 -19.16 -2.06
N VAL A 495 27.51 -18.27 -2.10
CA VAL A 495 26.30 -18.46 -2.89
C VAL A 495 26.04 -17.24 -3.75
N ASP A 496 25.37 -17.48 -4.87
CA ASP A 496 24.76 -16.41 -5.64
C ASP A 496 23.72 -15.65 -4.78
N ALA A 497 23.83 -14.32 -4.75
CA ALA A 497 23.06 -13.48 -3.83
C ALA A 497 21.55 -13.50 -4.10
N HIS A 498 21.16 -13.88 -5.32
CA HIS A 498 19.79 -13.85 -5.82
C HIS A 498 19.15 -15.23 -5.74
N THR A 499 19.78 -16.23 -6.36
CA THR A 499 19.28 -17.60 -6.49
C THR A 499 19.57 -18.46 -5.26
N LEU A 500 20.55 -18.08 -4.42
CA LEU A 500 21.08 -18.86 -3.30
C LEU A 500 21.78 -20.17 -3.71
N GLN A 501 22.08 -20.34 -5.00
CA GLN A 501 22.81 -21.49 -5.51
C GLN A 501 24.27 -21.41 -5.08
N THR A 502 24.85 -22.54 -4.66
CA THR A 502 26.26 -22.64 -4.28
C THR A 502 27.15 -22.92 -5.49
N SER A 503 28.45 -23.14 -5.28
CA SER A 503 29.36 -23.64 -6.31
C SER A 503 28.98 -25.01 -6.89
N ARG A 504 28.08 -25.77 -6.24
CA ARG A 504 27.51 -27.02 -6.76
C ARG A 504 26.09 -26.77 -7.28
N PRO A 505 25.77 -27.12 -8.54
CA PRO A 505 24.48 -26.77 -9.16
C PRO A 505 23.24 -27.30 -8.43
N SER A 506 23.31 -28.51 -7.88
CA SER A 506 22.26 -29.21 -7.12
C SER A 506 22.12 -28.71 -5.68
N VAL A 507 23.01 -27.85 -5.19
CA VAL A 507 23.09 -27.45 -3.78
C VAL A 507 22.85 -25.94 -3.63
N PHE A 508 21.90 -25.61 -2.76
CA PHE A 508 21.52 -24.26 -2.38
C PHE A 508 21.78 -24.06 -0.88
N ALA A 509 22.04 -22.84 -0.42
CA ALA A 509 22.19 -22.56 1.01
C ALA A 509 21.48 -21.26 1.40
N GLY A 510 20.89 -21.23 2.61
CA GLY A 510 20.14 -20.05 3.05
C GLY A 510 19.82 -20.01 4.54
N GLY A 511 19.41 -18.83 5.00
CA GLY A 511 19.25 -18.47 6.40
C GLY A 511 20.57 -17.99 7.02
N ASP A 512 20.66 -18.09 8.35
CA ASP A 512 21.81 -17.57 9.11
C ASP A 512 23.17 -18.18 8.72
N VAL A 513 23.17 -19.34 8.04
CA VAL A 513 24.40 -19.97 7.53
C VAL A 513 25.05 -19.12 6.42
N VAL A 514 24.27 -18.33 5.68
CA VAL A 514 24.74 -17.47 4.58
C VAL A 514 24.94 -16.02 5.05
N THR A 515 23.96 -15.44 5.73
CA THR A 515 24.02 -14.03 6.15
C THR A 515 24.81 -13.79 7.44
N GLY A 516 25.06 -14.86 8.21
CA GLY A 516 25.28 -14.73 9.65
C GLY A 516 23.96 -14.48 10.40
N PRO A 517 24.01 -14.31 11.74
CA PRO A 517 22.82 -14.15 12.57
C PRO A 517 21.92 -13.01 12.11
N ALA A 518 20.69 -13.34 11.68
CA ALA A 518 19.69 -12.40 11.19
C ALA A 518 18.36 -12.53 11.97
N SER A 519 17.27 -11.98 11.43
CA SER A 519 15.95 -12.14 12.04
C SER A 519 15.23 -13.40 11.52
N ILE A 520 14.23 -13.88 12.27
CA ILE A 520 13.41 -15.03 11.87
C ILE A 520 12.79 -14.82 10.49
N VAL A 521 12.32 -13.60 10.19
CA VAL A 521 11.66 -13.29 8.92
C VAL A 521 12.63 -13.26 7.74
N ASP A 522 13.91 -12.92 7.97
CA ASP A 522 14.95 -13.00 6.93
C ASP A 522 15.26 -14.46 6.58
N ALA A 523 15.35 -15.33 7.58
CA ALA A 523 15.53 -16.76 7.36
C ALA A 523 14.34 -17.38 6.60
N VAL A 524 13.10 -17.01 6.94
CA VAL A 524 11.89 -17.39 6.19
C VAL A 524 11.96 -16.90 4.74
N ALA A 525 12.40 -15.66 4.52
CA ALA A 525 12.55 -15.09 3.18
C ALA A 525 13.52 -15.91 2.32
N GLN A 526 14.70 -16.26 2.86
CA GLN A 526 15.66 -17.08 2.14
C GLN A 526 15.17 -18.51 1.91
N GLY A 527 14.45 -19.11 2.86
CA GLY A 527 13.82 -20.41 2.67
C GLY A 527 12.81 -20.41 1.50
N LYS A 528 11.94 -19.40 1.44
CA LYS A 528 11.00 -19.20 0.32
C LYS A 528 11.72 -19.00 -1.02
N ARG A 529 12.76 -18.16 -1.02
CA ARG A 529 13.56 -17.87 -2.22
C ARG A 529 14.31 -19.10 -2.71
N ALA A 530 14.90 -19.89 -1.81
CA ALA A 530 15.56 -21.14 -2.16
C ALA A 530 14.57 -22.14 -2.76
N ALA A 531 13.38 -22.31 -2.16
CA ALA A 531 12.35 -23.19 -2.71
C ALA A 531 11.94 -22.80 -4.14
N PHE A 532 11.75 -21.51 -4.41
CA PHE A 532 11.45 -21.01 -5.75
C PHE A 532 12.53 -21.40 -6.78
N HIS A 533 13.80 -21.18 -6.46
CA HIS A 533 14.91 -21.49 -7.37
C HIS A 533 15.19 -22.99 -7.48
N ILE A 534 15.01 -23.77 -6.40
CA ILE A 534 15.09 -25.24 -6.45
C ILE A 534 14.00 -25.79 -7.37
N ASN A 535 12.77 -25.29 -7.29
CA ASN A 535 11.71 -25.72 -8.21
C ASN A 535 12.08 -25.43 -9.68
N ARG A 536 12.57 -24.22 -9.99
CA ARG A 536 13.03 -23.88 -11.36
C ARG A 536 14.18 -24.78 -11.83
N PHE A 537 15.15 -25.02 -10.96
CA PHE A 537 16.29 -25.90 -11.22
C PHE A 537 15.82 -27.31 -11.60
N LEU A 538 14.90 -27.89 -10.81
CA LEU A 538 14.36 -29.24 -11.05
C LEU A 538 13.50 -29.30 -12.32
N GLN A 539 12.86 -28.18 -12.70
CA GLN A 539 12.12 -28.08 -13.97
C GLN A 539 13.02 -27.81 -15.19
N GLY A 540 14.33 -27.64 -15.00
CA GLY A 540 15.25 -27.27 -16.09
C GLY A 540 15.06 -25.85 -16.61
N GLU A 541 14.43 -24.98 -15.82
CA GLU A 541 14.20 -23.58 -16.17
C GLU A 541 15.41 -22.71 -15.80
N THR A 542 15.58 -21.59 -16.50
CA THR A 542 16.66 -20.63 -16.22
C THR A 542 16.53 -20.07 -14.80
N LEU A 543 17.63 -20.12 -14.04
CA LEU A 543 17.77 -19.47 -12.74
C LEU A 543 18.12 -17.99 -12.96
N SER A 544 17.12 -17.14 -13.17
CA SER A 544 17.31 -15.69 -13.28
C SER A 544 16.33 -14.93 -12.41
N ASP A 545 16.74 -13.73 -12.00
CA ASP A 545 15.92 -12.78 -11.24
C ASP A 545 14.75 -12.23 -12.06
N ASP A 546 14.89 -12.17 -13.39
CA ASP A 546 13.83 -11.71 -14.32
C ASP A 546 12.57 -12.59 -14.26
N ALA A 547 12.67 -13.80 -13.72
CA ALA A 547 11.54 -14.70 -13.51
C ALA A 547 10.65 -14.30 -12.32
N VAL A 548 11.11 -13.40 -11.44
CA VAL A 548 10.28 -12.83 -10.37
C VAL A 548 9.57 -11.59 -10.94
N PRO A 549 8.23 -11.56 -10.99
CA PRO A 549 7.50 -10.41 -11.53
C PRO A 549 7.96 -9.13 -10.83
N SER A 550 8.42 -8.13 -11.60
CA SER A 550 8.94 -6.87 -11.05
C SER A 550 7.92 -6.26 -10.11
N ALA A 551 8.27 -6.08 -8.83
CA ALA A 551 7.34 -5.53 -7.87
C ALA A 551 6.95 -4.10 -8.29
N LEU A 552 5.69 -3.72 -8.08
CA LEU A 552 5.29 -2.32 -8.22
C LEU A 552 6.11 -1.46 -7.24
N PRO A 553 6.41 -0.19 -7.60
CA PRO A 553 7.11 0.71 -6.70
C PRO A 553 6.35 0.87 -5.38
N VAL A 554 7.09 1.12 -4.31
CA VAL A 554 6.50 1.42 -3.01
C VAL A 554 5.80 2.76 -3.10
N VAL A 555 4.59 2.87 -2.54
CA VAL A 555 3.87 4.14 -2.53
C VAL A 555 4.57 5.12 -1.58
N GLU A 556 4.87 6.32 -2.09
CA GLU A 556 5.48 7.41 -1.31
C GLU A 556 4.59 7.86 -0.14
N ARG A 557 5.22 8.10 1.01
CA ARG A 557 4.51 8.41 2.27
C ARG A 557 3.74 9.71 2.19
N GLU A 558 4.33 10.74 1.58
CA GLU A 558 3.71 12.04 1.40
C GLU A 558 2.47 11.96 0.50
N ALA A 559 2.50 11.10 -0.52
CA ALA A 559 1.35 10.89 -1.40
C ALA A 559 0.17 10.26 -0.64
N VAL A 560 0.44 9.31 0.27
CA VAL A 560 -0.59 8.73 1.15
C VAL A 560 -1.17 9.79 2.09
N ILE A 561 -0.32 10.59 2.74
CA ILE A 561 -0.77 11.64 3.67
C ILE A 561 -1.65 12.67 2.94
N ARG A 562 -1.22 13.14 1.75
CA ARG A 562 -2.03 14.06 0.93
C ARG A 562 -3.39 13.47 0.58
N ARG A 563 -3.44 12.20 0.16
CA ARG A 563 -4.70 11.50 -0.19
C ARG A 563 -5.64 11.38 1.01
N CYS A 564 -5.11 11.17 2.20
CA CYS A 564 -5.92 11.05 3.41
C CYS A 564 -6.49 12.39 3.90
N GLY A 565 -5.97 13.53 3.45
CA GLY A 565 -6.43 14.85 3.87
C GLY A 565 -6.27 15.05 5.38
N SER A 566 -7.38 15.30 6.09
CA SER A 566 -7.39 15.48 7.55
C SER A 566 -7.39 14.15 8.30
N LEU A 567 -6.19 13.67 8.63
CA LEU A 567 -6.03 12.46 9.45
C LEU A 567 -6.58 12.65 10.86
N ARG A 568 -7.57 11.84 11.23
CA ARG A 568 -8.08 11.78 12.62
C ARG A 568 -7.12 10.98 13.50
N ARG A 569 -6.67 11.58 14.59
CA ARG A 569 -5.87 10.90 15.62
C ARG A 569 -6.67 9.75 16.24
N ARG A 570 -6.06 8.58 16.33
CA ARG A 570 -6.60 7.37 16.97
C ARG A 570 -5.48 6.66 17.71
N GLU A 571 -5.65 6.51 19.01
CA GLU A 571 -4.68 5.86 19.88
C GLU A 571 -4.55 4.37 19.53
N ALA A 572 -3.32 3.86 19.53
CA ALA A 572 -3.04 2.45 19.35
C ALA A 572 -3.33 1.70 20.65
N VAL A 573 -4.11 0.62 20.58
CA VAL A 573 -4.26 -0.27 21.75
C VAL A 573 -3.09 -1.24 21.75
N ALA A 574 -2.25 -1.16 22.79
CA ALA A 574 -1.17 -2.13 23.01
C ALA A 574 -1.72 -3.48 23.47
N PRO A 575 -1.06 -4.61 23.15
CA PRO A 575 -1.39 -5.88 23.77
C PRO A 575 -1.21 -5.80 25.29
N PRO A 576 -2.05 -6.49 26.08
CA PRO A 576 -1.78 -6.65 27.51
C PRO A 576 -0.43 -7.32 27.72
N VAL A 577 0.30 -6.89 28.75
CA VAL A 577 1.61 -7.45 29.11
C VAL A 577 1.62 -7.74 30.60
N LEU A 578 2.16 -8.90 31.00
CA LEU A 578 2.37 -9.22 32.42
C LEU A 578 3.18 -8.11 33.10
N PRO A 579 2.94 -7.77 34.37
CA PRO A 579 3.74 -6.77 35.09
C PRO A 579 5.16 -7.32 35.39
N PRO A 580 6.19 -6.46 35.53
CA PRO A 580 7.59 -6.90 35.70
C PRO A 580 7.83 -7.90 36.84
N HIS A 581 7.17 -7.73 38.00
CA HIS A 581 7.26 -8.64 39.15
C HIS A 581 6.72 -10.06 38.85
N ASP A 582 5.84 -10.21 37.87
CA ASP A 582 5.33 -11.52 37.49
C ASP A 582 6.22 -12.11 36.39
N ARG A 583 6.65 -11.28 35.42
CA ARG A 583 7.54 -11.68 34.31
C ARG A 583 8.82 -12.37 34.81
N ASN A 584 9.41 -11.88 35.89
CA ASN A 584 10.68 -12.35 36.42
C ASN A 584 10.58 -13.67 37.22
N ARG A 585 9.38 -14.23 37.41
CA ARG A 585 9.14 -15.48 38.17
C ARG A 585 8.49 -16.60 37.38
N THR A 586 8.15 -16.37 36.11
CA THR A 586 7.50 -17.38 35.26
C THR A 586 8.08 -17.43 33.86
N PHE A 587 7.85 -18.56 33.21
CA PHE A 587 8.08 -18.75 31.77
C PHE A 587 6.78 -18.64 30.95
N ALA A 588 5.70 -18.11 31.55
CA ALA A 588 4.47 -17.78 30.83
C ALA A 588 4.73 -16.71 29.76
N GLU A 589 3.87 -16.68 28.73
CA GLU A 589 3.93 -15.66 27.69
C GLU A 589 3.83 -14.25 28.30
N VAL A 590 4.75 -13.38 27.93
CA VAL A 590 4.84 -12.02 28.51
C VAL A 590 3.77 -11.09 27.95
N GLU A 591 3.57 -11.13 26.63
CA GLU A 591 2.49 -10.40 25.96
C GLU A 591 1.28 -11.34 25.81
N GLU A 592 0.05 -10.81 25.84
CA GLU A 592 -1.19 -11.53 25.53
C GLU A 592 -1.74 -11.15 24.14
N ALA A 593 -2.72 -11.92 23.64
CA ALA A 593 -3.41 -11.58 22.40
C ALA A 593 -4.39 -10.41 22.59
N LEU A 594 -4.62 -9.62 21.55
CA LEU A 594 -5.69 -8.61 21.54
C LEU A 594 -7.07 -9.28 21.56
N SER A 595 -8.06 -8.63 22.16
CA SER A 595 -9.46 -8.98 21.91
C SER A 595 -9.87 -8.62 20.48
N GLU A 596 -10.97 -9.19 20.00
CA GLU A 596 -11.48 -8.91 18.65
C GLU A 596 -11.74 -7.41 18.43
N ALA A 597 -12.37 -6.74 19.40
CA ALA A 597 -12.64 -5.31 19.33
C ALA A 597 -11.34 -4.49 19.24
N GLN A 598 -10.32 -4.86 20.02
CA GLN A 598 -9.01 -4.21 20.01
C GLN A 598 -8.25 -4.46 18.69
N ALA A 599 -8.30 -5.69 18.16
CA ALA A 599 -7.68 -6.04 16.89
C ALA A 599 -8.32 -5.28 15.72
N ARG A 600 -9.65 -5.23 15.66
CA ARG A 600 -10.38 -4.47 14.64
C ARG A 600 -10.15 -2.96 14.78
N SER A 601 -10.10 -2.43 16.01
CA SER A 601 -9.77 -1.02 16.26
C SER A 601 -8.37 -0.66 15.76
N ASN A 602 -7.37 -1.50 16.06
CA ASN A 602 -6.02 -1.33 15.53
C ASN A 602 -5.97 -1.44 14.00
N ALA A 603 -6.68 -2.40 13.41
CA ALA A 603 -6.74 -2.56 11.95
C ALA A 603 -7.43 -1.38 11.24
N ASN A 604 -8.45 -0.79 11.86
CA ASN A 604 -9.13 0.43 11.41
C ASN A 604 -8.24 1.68 11.40
N ARG A 605 -7.02 1.62 11.97
CA ARG A 605 -6.03 2.69 11.85
C ARG A 605 -5.28 2.64 10.52
N CYS A 606 -5.37 1.55 9.73
CA CYS A 606 -4.69 1.45 8.44
C CYS A 606 -5.11 2.57 7.47
N LEU A 607 -4.13 3.17 6.78
CA LEU A 607 -4.35 4.24 5.78
C LEU A 607 -4.53 3.71 4.35
N ASP A 608 -4.59 2.39 4.18
CA ASP A 608 -4.69 1.71 2.89
C ASP A 608 -3.68 2.21 1.85
N CYS A 609 -2.39 2.30 2.23
CA CYS A 609 -1.35 2.98 1.45
C CYS A 609 -1.29 2.53 -0.02
N GLY A 610 -1.43 1.23 -0.30
CA GLY A 610 -1.40 0.67 -1.65
C GLY A 610 -2.66 0.91 -2.51
N GLY A 611 -3.73 1.47 -1.95
CA GLY A 611 -5.07 1.48 -2.56
C GLY A 611 -5.69 0.07 -2.54
N CYS A 612 -5.12 -0.86 -3.29
CA CYS A 612 -5.41 -2.29 -3.18
C CYS A 612 -4.62 -2.89 -2.00
N SER A 613 -5.28 -3.68 -1.16
CA SER A 613 -4.62 -4.34 -0.02
C SER A 613 -3.92 -5.64 -0.37
N GLU A 614 -4.02 -6.13 -1.61
CA GLU A 614 -3.50 -7.44 -2.00
C GLU A 614 -4.09 -8.58 -1.13
N CYS A 615 -5.36 -8.46 -0.73
CA CYS A 615 -6.07 -9.51 0.02
C CYS A 615 -6.48 -10.72 -0.83
N MET A 616 -6.32 -10.64 -2.16
CA MET A 616 -6.62 -11.69 -3.15
C MET A 616 -8.10 -12.08 -3.28
N GLU A 617 -9.00 -11.44 -2.53
CA GLU A 617 -10.43 -11.77 -2.54
C GLU A 617 -11.10 -11.54 -3.89
N CYS A 618 -10.74 -10.45 -4.59
CA CYS A 618 -11.26 -10.20 -5.93
C CYS A 618 -10.86 -11.29 -6.94
N VAL A 619 -9.67 -11.89 -6.79
CA VAL A 619 -9.20 -13.00 -7.63
C VAL A 619 -10.03 -14.24 -7.34
N ARG A 620 -10.20 -14.57 -6.05
CA ARG A 620 -10.92 -15.79 -5.59
C ARG A 620 -12.39 -15.82 -6.03
N VAL A 621 -13.06 -14.67 -6.07
CA VAL A 621 -14.50 -14.60 -6.41
C VAL A 621 -14.77 -14.35 -7.90
N CYS A 622 -13.74 -14.14 -8.74
CA CYS A 622 -13.96 -13.77 -10.13
C CYS A 622 -14.40 -14.99 -10.97
N PRO A 623 -15.65 -15.03 -11.48
CA PRO A 623 -16.13 -16.20 -12.23
C PRO A 623 -15.48 -16.34 -13.61
N ALA A 624 -14.94 -15.25 -14.15
CA ALA A 624 -14.32 -15.20 -15.48
C ALA A 624 -12.78 -15.29 -15.43
N ASP A 625 -12.19 -15.46 -14.23
CA ASP A 625 -10.75 -15.36 -14.02
C ASP A 625 -10.12 -14.12 -14.70
N ALA A 626 -10.81 -12.97 -14.61
CA ALA A 626 -10.39 -11.77 -15.33
C ALA A 626 -9.39 -10.91 -14.54
N ILE A 627 -9.12 -11.19 -13.26
CA ILE A 627 -8.24 -10.34 -12.45
C ILE A 627 -6.77 -10.69 -12.73
N ARG A 628 -5.97 -9.68 -13.12
CA ARG A 628 -4.55 -9.81 -13.48
C ARG A 628 -3.74 -8.73 -12.76
N LEU A 629 -3.33 -9.02 -11.52
CA LEU A 629 -2.63 -8.07 -10.66
C LEU A 629 -1.19 -7.79 -11.14
N ASP A 630 -0.63 -8.67 -11.95
CA ASP A 630 0.69 -8.58 -12.57
C ASP A 630 0.76 -7.64 -13.79
N MET A 631 -0.37 -7.12 -14.28
CA MET A 631 -0.39 -6.14 -15.37
C MET A 631 0.48 -4.91 -15.06
N ARG A 632 1.14 -4.37 -16.07
CA ARG A 632 1.93 -3.13 -16.00
C ARG A 632 1.43 -2.12 -17.02
N ALA A 633 1.75 -0.85 -16.79
CA ALA A 633 1.47 0.18 -17.76
C ALA A 633 2.19 -0.12 -19.08
N GLN A 634 1.54 0.18 -20.20
CA GLN A 634 2.06 -0.08 -21.54
C GLN A 634 2.25 1.25 -22.26
N GLU A 635 3.36 1.38 -22.98
CA GLU A 635 3.54 2.47 -23.93
C GLU A 635 3.24 1.95 -25.34
N GLU A 636 2.52 2.76 -26.12
CA GLU A 636 2.17 2.46 -27.51
C GLU A 636 2.40 3.71 -28.36
N ILE A 637 2.75 3.52 -29.63
CA ILE A 637 2.85 4.60 -30.60
C ILE A 637 1.79 4.35 -31.67
N VAL A 638 0.95 5.36 -31.89
CA VAL A 638 -0.10 5.32 -32.92
C VAL A 638 0.20 6.36 -33.99
N GLU A 639 0.15 5.95 -35.25
CA GLU A 639 0.26 6.86 -36.40
C GLU A 639 -1.13 7.36 -36.80
N VAL A 640 -1.29 8.68 -36.96
CA VAL A 640 -2.57 9.29 -37.35
C VAL A 640 -2.36 10.40 -38.39
N ASP A 641 -3.30 10.56 -39.31
CA ASP A 641 -3.23 11.62 -40.34
C ASP A 641 -3.62 13.01 -39.81
N SER A 642 -4.51 13.07 -38.82
CA SER A 642 -5.03 14.29 -38.21
C SER A 642 -5.38 14.07 -36.75
N VAL A 643 -5.39 15.15 -35.96
CA VAL A 643 -5.67 15.13 -34.52
C VAL A 643 -6.85 16.05 -34.21
N VAL A 644 -7.80 15.59 -33.41
CA VAL A 644 -8.88 16.42 -32.84
C VAL A 644 -8.75 16.46 -31.32
N ILE A 645 -8.49 17.64 -30.77
CA ILE A 645 -8.34 17.90 -29.34
C ILE A 645 -9.72 18.14 -28.73
N ALA A 646 -10.18 17.18 -27.92
CA ALA A 646 -11.44 17.26 -27.20
C ALA A 646 -11.24 17.10 -25.68
N SER A 647 -10.14 17.68 -25.16
CA SER A 647 -9.69 17.58 -23.76
C SER A 647 -10.62 18.28 -22.74
N GLY A 648 -11.58 19.08 -23.22
CA GLY A 648 -12.58 19.75 -22.40
C GLY A 648 -11.99 20.86 -21.53
N PHE A 649 -12.47 20.94 -20.29
CA PHE A 649 -12.15 22.00 -19.33
C PHE A 649 -11.85 21.43 -17.95
N GLU A 650 -11.19 22.24 -17.13
CA GLU A 650 -11.04 22.01 -15.70
C GLU A 650 -12.04 22.84 -14.88
N LEU A 651 -12.40 22.34 -13.70
CA LEU A 651 -13.26 23.08 -12.77
C LEU A 651 -12.40 23.95 -11.86
N PHE A 652 -12.87 25.16 -11.56
CA PHE A 652 -12.21 26.00 -10.57
C PHE A 652 -12.20 25.32 -9.20
N ASP A 653 -11.01 25.17 -8.61
CA ASP A 653 -10.84 24.65 -7.25
C ASP A 653 -11.25 25.70 -6.20
N PRO A 654 -12.36 25.50 -5.46
CA PRO A 654 -12.82 26.46 -4.47
C PRO A 654 -11.86 26.64 -3.28
N LEU A 655 -10.90 25.73 -3.07
CA LEU A 655 -9.87 25.88 -2.03
C LEU A 655 -9.00 27.14 -2.26
N ARG A 656 -8.90 27.62 -3.51
CA ARG A 656 -8.25 28.88 -3.84
C ARG A 656 -8.99 30.11 -3.31
N LYS A 657 -10.20 29.94 -2.77
CA LYS A 657 -11.02 30.99 -2.13
C LYS A 657 -11.39 30.58 -0.69
N PRO A 658 -10.43 30.61 0.25
CA PRO A 658 -10.64 30.11 1.61
C PRO A 658 -11.74 30.85 2.38
N SER A 659 -12.06 32.09 2.00
CA SER A 659 -13.17 32.86 2.59
C SER A 659 -14.55 32.22 2.40
N TYR A 660 -14.70 31.29 1.44
CA TYR A 660 -15.95 30.56 1.21
C TYR A 660 -16.04 29.26 2.03
N GLY A 661 -14.97 28.85 2.70
CA GLY A 661 -15.01 27.74 3.65
C GLY A 661 -15.14 26.34 3.04
N TYR A 662 -15.01 26.18 1.72
CA TYR A 662 -14.96 24.85 1.09
C TYR A 662 -13.79 24.01 1.62
N GLY A 663 -14.03 22.72 1.89
CA GLY A 663 -13.06 21.82 2.52
C GLY A 663 -12.90 22.01 4.04
N ARG A 664 -13.32 23.15 4.59
CA ARG A 664 -13.36 23.42 6.03
C ARG A 664 -14.73 23.13 6.64
N TYR A 665 -15.80 23.62 6.00
CA TYR A 665 -17.17 23.46 6.45
C TYR A 665 -17.85 22.35 5.64
N PRO A 666 -18.35 21.27 6.28
CA PRO A 666 -18.96 20.15 5.56
C PRO A 666 -20.15 20.56 4.68
N ASN A 667 -20.89 21.58 5.10
CA ASN A 667 -22.13 22.03 4.44
C ASN A 667 -21.90 23.03 3.30
N VAL A 668 -20.63 23.31 2.95
CA VAL A 668 -20.27 24.05 1.74
C VAL A 668 -19.85 23.04 0.68
N ILE A 669 -20.69 22.85 -0.33
CA ILE A 669 -20.48 21.90 -1.42
C ILE A 669 -20.37 22.61 -2.77
N THR A 670 -19.86 21.93 -3.79
CA THR A 670 -19.85 22.44 -5.17
C THR A 670 -21.14 22.11 -5.90
N ALA A 671 -21.42 22.85 -6.97
CA ALA A 671 -22.53 22.53 -7.86
C ALA A 671 -22.43 21.13 -8.48
N MET A 672 -21.23 20.60 -8.72
CA MET A 672 -21.07 19.22 -9.20
C MET A 672 -21.47 18.19 -8.15
N GLN A 673 -21.12 18.42 -6.88
CA GLN A 673 -21.61 17.60 -5.77
C GLN A 673 -23.14 17.66 -5.65
N MET A 674 -23.74 18.85 -5.82
CA MET A 674 -25.19 19.00 -5.84
C MET A 674 -25.84 18.24 -7.01
N ASP A 675 -25.26 18.29 -8.22
CA ASP A 675 -25.73 17.52 -9.37
C ASP A 675 -25.71 16.00 -9.09
N ARG A 676 -24.67 15.51 -8.40
CA ARG A 676 -24.60 14.11 -7.96
C ARG A 676 -25.67 13.78 -6.92
N ILE A 677 -25.94 14.66 -5.95
CA ILE A 677 -27.00 14.47 -4.94
C ILE A 677 -28.40 14.44 -5.58
N LEU A 678 -28.62 15.23 -6.64
CA LEU A 678 -29.89 15.30 -7.37
C LEU A 678 -30.07 14.20 -8.44
N SER A 679 -29.00 13.50 -8.80
CA SER A 679 -29.01 12.48 -9.86
C SER A 679 -29.88 11.27 -9.50
N PRO A 680 -30.49 10.57 -10.48
CA PRO A 680 -31.12 9.27 -10.23
C PRO A 680 -30.14 8.21 -9.68
N THR A 681 -28.85 8.31 -10.02
CA THR A 681 -27.77 7.44 -9.52
C THR A 681 -27.04 8.03 -8.31
N ARG A 682 -27.72 8.92 -7.56
CA ARG A 682 -27.17 9.63 -6.41
C ARG A 682 -26.56 8.72 -5.34
N PRO A 683 -25.54 9.21 -4.61
CA PRO A 683 -24.92 8.45 -3.52
C PRO A 683 -25.83 8.30 -2.30
N TYR A 684 -26.86 9.14 -2.16
CA TYR A 684 -27.79 9.14 -1.02
C TYR A 684 -29.24 9.01 -1.49
N ASN A 685 -30.09 8.34 -0.72
CA ASN A 685 -31.50 8.18 -1.10
C ASN A 685 -32.33 9.47 -1.03
N HIS A 686 -31.79 10.56 -0.47
CA HIS A 686 -32.45 11.87 -0.36
C HIS A 686 -31.42 13.01 -0.47
N VAL A 687 -31.88 14.24 -0.65
CA VAL A 687 -31.03 15.44 -0.50
C VAL A 687 -30.73 15.62 0.98
N ILE A 688 -29.45 15.64 1.33
CA ILE A 688 -28.99 15.70 2.72
C ILE A 688 -27.91 16.76 2.90
N ARG A 689 -27.78 17.20 4.14
CA ARG A 689 -26.71 18.01 4.67
C ARG A 689 -25.49 17.12 4.99
N PRO A 690 -24.29 17.38 4.45
CA PRO A 690 -23.14 16.52 4.67
C PRO A 690 -22.66 16.41 6.13
N SER A 691 -22.88 17.43 6.97
CA SER A 691 -22.42 17.42 8.37
C SER A 691 -23.14 16.38 9.24
N ASP A 692 -24.46 16.22 9.06
CA ASP A 692 -25.30 15.41 9.97
C ASP A 692 -26.36 14.55 9.28
N GLY A 693 -26.44 14.58 7.94
CA GLY A 693 -27.39 13.79 7.16
C GLY A 693 -28.83 14.29 7.20
N LYS A 694 -29.13 15.44 7.83
CA LYS A 694 -30.48 16.00 7.86
C LYS A 694 -30.89 16.57 6.51
N ARG A 695 -32.20 16.73 6.30
CA ARG A 695 -32.71 17.46 5.14
C ARG A 695 -32.47 18.96 5.35
N PRO A 696 -31.91 19.68 4.37
CA PRO A 696 -31.80 21.13 4.45
C PRO A 696 -33.15 21.78 4.11
N ASP A 697 -33.55 22.77 4.91
CA ASP A 697 -34.75 23.57 4.71
C ASP A 697 -34.42 24.92 4.08
N ASN A 698 -33.20 25.45 4.24
CA ASN A 698 -32.77 26.70 3.61
C ASN A 698 -31.42 26.53 2.88
N ILE A 699 -31.42 26.70 1.55
CA ILE A 699 -30.28 26.41 0.66
C ILE A 699 -29.88 27.67 -0.11
N ALA A 700 -28.60 28.03 -0.08
CA ALA A 700 -28.05 29.11 -0.89
C ALA A 700 -27.16 28.61 -2.02
N PHE A 701 -27.27 29.22 -3.20
CA PHE A 701 -26.30 29.13 -4.28
C PHE A 701 -25.46 30.39 -4.33
N VAL A 702 -24.14 30.24 -4.49
CA VAL A 702 -23.21 31.35 -4.70
C VAL A 702 -22.72 31.32 -6.14
N LEU A 703 -23.26 32.20 -6.98
CA LEU A 703 -22.85 32.30 -8.38
C LEU A 703 -21.44 32.87 -8.52
N CYS A 704 -20.83 32.58 -9.68
CA CYS A 704 -19.52 33.09 -10.06
C CYS A 704 -18.41 32.74 -9.05
N THR A 705 -18.46 31.56 -8.43
CA THR A 705 -17.38 31.12 -7.54
C THR A 705 -16.12 30.85 -8.38
N GLY A 706 -15.17 31.78 -8.31
CA GLY A 706 -13.95 31.74 -9.12
C GLY A 706 -14.16 32.02 -10.60
N SER A 707 -15.30 32.58 -11.01
CA SER A 707 -15.52 33.16 -12.35
C SER A 707 -15.69 34.66 -12.24
N ARG A 708 -15.21 35.41 -13.23
CA ARG A 708 -15.24 36.90 -13.21
C ARG A 708 -14.62 37.46 -11.92
N ASP A 709 -13.60 36.79 -11.41
CA ASP A 709 -12.95 37.07 -10.15
C ASP A 709 -11.44 37.30 -10.34
N ARG A 710 -11.05 38.57 -10.31
CA ARG A 710 -9.64 39.00 -10.43
C ARG A 710 -8.79 38.55 -9.24
N THR A 711 -9.39 38.24 -8.09
CA THR A 711 -8.64 37.86 -6.87
C THR A 711 -8.02 36.47 -6.97
N VAL A 712 -8.50 35.64 -7.90
CA VAL A 712 -8.01 34.29 -8.17
C VAL A 712 -7.60 34.11 -9.64
N GLU A 713 -7.31 35.23 -10.31
CA GLU A 713 -6.81 35.31 -11.68
C GLU A 713 -7.73 34.73 -12.76
N ASN A 714 -9.02 34.49 -12.47
CA ASN A 714 -9.98 34.07 -13.48
C ASN A 714 -10.96 35.19 -13.83
N ARG A 715 -10.69 35.89 -14.93
CA ARG A 715 -11.52 37.02 -15.41
C ARG A 715 -12.74 36.56 -16.20
N LEU A 716 -12.80 35.30 -16.62
CA LEU A 716 -13.80 34.81 -17.55
C LEU A 716 -15.11 34.41 -16.87
N CYS A 717 -16.20 34.58 -17.62
CA CYS A 717 -17.47 33.94 -17.32
C CYS A 717 -17.43 32.49 -17.79
N SER A 718 -17.88 31.56 -16.95
CA SER A 718 -18.02 30.15 -17.32
C SER A 718 -19.12 29.87 -18.34
N ARG A 719 -19.98 30.86 -18.64
CA ARG A 719 -21.16 30.79 -19.52
C ARG A 719 -22.25 29.80 -19.10
N VAL A 720 -21.97 28.86 -18.18
CA VAL A 720 -22.90 27.80 -17.76
C VAL A 720 -23.34 27.91 -16.30
N CYS A 721 -22.62 28.63 -15.42
CA CYS A 721 -22.89 28.61 -13.97
C CYS A 721 -24.22 29.20 -13.55
N CYS A 722 -24.72 30.20 -14.28
CA CYS A 722 -26.06 30.72 -14.02
C CYS A 722 -27.12 29.64 -14.28
N MET A 723 -27.01 28.96 -15.44
CA MET A 723 -28.03 28.02 -15.90
C MET A 723 -28.02 26.70 -15.14
N TYR A 724 -26.85 26.12 -14.85
CA TYR A 724 -26.84 24.89 -14.05
C TYR A 724 -27.36 25.13 -12.63
N SER A 725 -27.16 26.32 -12.05
CA SER A 725 -27.62 26.63 -10.69
C SER A 725 -29.13 26.80 -10.66
N ILE A 726 -29.68 27.49 -11.66
CA ILE A 726 -31.13 27.61 -11.86
C ILE A 726 -31.77 26.23 -12.08
N LYS A 727 -31.13 25.38 -12.89
CA LYS A 727 -31.53 23.98 -13.07
C LYS A 727 -31.56 23.24 -11.73
N GLN A 728 -30.49 23.31 -10.96
CA GLN A 728 -30.41 22.64 -9.66
C GLN A 728 -31.45 23.18 -8.68
N ALA A 729 -31.73 24.49 -8.66
CA ALA A 729 -32.79 25.08 -7.86
C ALA A 729 -34.17 24.53 -8.24
N GLN A 730 -34.49 24.41 -9.53
CA GLN A 730 -35.75 23.80 -9.98
C GLN A 730 -35.87 22.32 -9.57
N LEU A 731 -34.79 21.55 -9.71
CA LEU A 731 -34.77 20.15 -9.27
C LEU A 731 -34.92 20.02 -7.75
N LEU A 732 -34.32 20.93 -6.99
CA LEU A 732 -34.46 21.00 -5.55
C LEU A 732 -35.89 21.34 -5.11
N MET A 733 -36.60 22.26 -5.79
CA MET A 733 -38.01 22.53 -5.47
C MET A 733 -38.90 21.29 -5.69
N GLY A 734 -38.56 20.43 -6.65
CA GLY A 734 -39.22 19.13 -6.82
C GLY A 734 -38.85 18.11 -5.74
N ALA A 735 -37.59 18.10 -5.30
CA ALA A 735 -37.09 17.14 -4.31
C ALA A 735 -37.39 17.54 -2.85
N LEU A 736 -37.49 18.84 -2.58
CA LEU A 736 -37.70 19.49 -1.29
C LEU A 736 -38.73 20.63 -1.45
N PRO A 737 -40.03 20.32 -1.53
CA PRO A 737 -41.07 21.32 -1.85
C PRO A 737 -41.24 22.44 -0.81
N LEU A 738 -40.76 22.24 0.41
CA LEU A 738 -40.85 23.20 1.51
C LEU A 738 -39.55 23.98 1.74
N ALA A 739 -38.48 23.66 1.00
CA ALA A 739 -37.19 24.31 1.21
C ALA A 739 -37.15 25.68 0.55
N ASP A 740 -36.63 26.67 1.27
CA ASP A 740 -36.30 27.98 0.77
C ASP A 740 -34.99 27.90 -0.03
N ILE A 741 -35.02 28.30 -1.29
CA ILE A 741 -33.85 28.28 -2.16
C ILE A 741 -33.52 29.70 -2.59
N SER A 742 -32.31 30.14 -2.26
CA SER A 742 -31.80 31.46 -2.61
C SER A 742 -30.60 31.36 -3.57
N ILE A 743 -30.57 32.16 -4.62
CA ILE A 743 -29.42 32.28 -5.53
C ILE A 743 -28.84 33.68 -5.35
N HIS A 744 -27.61 33.76 -4.84
CA HIS A 744 -26.82 34.98 -4.72
C HIS A 744 -26.06 35.24 -6.00
N PHE A 745 -26.31 36.38 -6.62
CA PHE A 745 -25.73 36.77 -7.92
C PHE A 745 -25.54 38.27 -7.99
N PHE A 746 -24.61 38.75 -8.81
CA PHE A 746 -24.50 40.18 -9.16
C PHE A 746 -24.84 40.46 -10.63
N ASP A 747 -24.94 39.42 -11.46
CA ASP A 747 -25.34 39.47 -12.86
C ASP A 747 -25.74 38.07 -13.33
N ILE A 748 -26.85 37.92 -14.06
CA ILE A 748 -27.33 36.65 -14.64
C ILE A 748 -27.14 36.71 -16.15
N ARG A 749 -26.45 35.70 -16.70
CA ARG A 749 -26.26 35.55 -18.14
C ARG A 749 -27.07 34.36 -18.68
N ALA A 750 -28.17 34.68 -19.37
CA ALA A 750 -29.13 33.74 -19.96
C ALA A 750 -29.23 33.91 -21.49
N PHE A 751 -28.10 33.79 -22.20
CA PHE A 751 -27.98 34.14 -23.64
C PHE A 751 -28.46 33.05 -24.62
N GLY A 752 -28.79 31.84 -24.16
CA GLY A 752 -29.20 30.72 -25.00
C GLY A 752 -30.70 30.71 -25.31
N LYS A 753 -31.10 29.95 -26.35
CA LYS A 753 -32.52 29.77 -26.69
C LYS A 753 -33.28 29.12 -25.53
N GLY A 754 -34.29 29.80 -25.01
CA GLY A 754 -35.11 29.30 -23.89
C GLY A 754 -34.52 29.57 -22.50
N TYR A 755 -33.36 30.24 -22.38
CA TYR A 755 -32.65 30.38 -21.10
C TYR A 755 -33.29 31.47 -20.21
N GLU A 756 -33.78 32.55 -20.81
CA GLU A 756 -34.50 33.61 -20.11
C GLU A 756 -35.84 33.08 -19.59
N GLU A 757 -36.57 32.31 -20.40
CA GLU A 757 -37.80 31.63 -20.00
C GLU A 757 -37.55 30.66 -18.84
N PHE A 758 -36.45 29.90 -18.91
CA PHE A 758 -36.02 28.98 -17.86
C PHE A 758 -35.71 29.70 -16.54
N TYR A 759 -35.02 30.84 -16.60
CA TYR A 759 -34.78 31.72 -15.46
C TYR A 759 -36.09 32.26 -14.86
N ARG A 760 -36.98 32.80 -15.69
CA ARG A 760 -38.29 33.31 -15.26
C ARG A 760 -39.15 32.23 -14.63
N GLN A 761 -39.11 31.01 -15.16
CA GLN A 761 -39.81 29.86 -14.61
C GLN A 761 -39.30 29.52 -13.21
N ALA A 762 -37.98 29.47 -12.98
CA ALA A 762 -37.44 29.22 -11.64
C ALA A 762 -37.84 30.29 -10.62
N LYS A 763 -37.88 31.56 -11.06
CA LYS A 763 -38.38 32.67 -10.23
C LYS A 763 -39.87 32.51 -9.90
N ALA A 764 -40.69 32.12 -10.88
CA ALA A 764 -42.11 31.86 -10.69
C ALA A 764 -42.40 30.65 -9.79
N MET A 765 -41.50 29.65 -9.78
CA MET A 765 -41.59 28.50 -8.88
C MET A 765 -41.23 28.82 -7.42
N GLY A 766 -40.71 30.02 -7.14
CA GLY A 766 -40.41 30.47 -5.77
C GLY A 766 -38.91 30.57 -5.42
N THR A 767 -38.00 30.33 -6.37
CA THR A 767 -36.56 30.57 -6.12
C THR A 767 -36.30 32.06 -5.86
N ARG A 768 -35.69 32.39 -4.72
CA ARG A 768 -35.34 33.76 -4.36
C ARG A 768 -34.02 34.13 -5.04
N PHE A 769 -34.08 35.12 -5.92
CA PHE A 769 -32.88 35.70 -6.53
C PHE A 769 -32.44 36.91 -5.70
N VAL A 770 -31.29 36.78 -5.03
CA VAL A 770 -30.69 37.83 -4.20
C VAL A 770 -29.59 38.50 -5.00
N GLU A 771 -29.84 39.74 -5.42
CA GLU A 771 -28.84 40.54 -6.15
C GLU A 771 -27.80 41.06 -5.16
N GLY A 772 -26.72 40.30 -5.02
CA GLY A 772 -25.67 40.58 -4.07
C GLY A 772 -24.40 39.77 -4.30
N ARG A 773 -23.27 40.35 -3.89
CA ARG A 773 -21.95 39.72 -3.99
C ARG A 773 -21.53 39.15 -2.64
N VAL A 774 -21.30 37.84 -2.59
CA VAL A 774 -20.83 37.15 -1.37
C VAL A 774 -19.38 37.51 -1.09
N ALA A 775 -19.10 37.95 0.14
CA ALA A 775 -17.78 38.28 0.64
C ALA A 775 -17.10 37.09 1.33
N LYS A 776 -17.81 36.45 2.27
CA LYS A 776 -17.33 35.30 3.04
C LYS A 776 -18.47 34.44 3.59
N ILE A 777 -18.11 33.22 3.99
CA ILE A 777 -19.00 32.26 4.64
C ILE A 777 -18.39 31.90 6.00
N GLU A 778 -19.22 31.87 7.04
CA GLU A 778 -18.84 31.46 8.39
C GLU A 778 -19.76 30.33 8.86
N GLN A 779 -19.23 29.42 9.69
CA GLN A 779 -20.01 28.34 10.27
C GLN A 779 -20.43 28.69 11.70
N THR A 780 -21.68 28.40 12.03
CA THR A 780 -22.24 28.52 13.39
C THR A 780 -21.95 27.27 14.23
N GLU A 781 -22.28 27.30 15.52
CA GLU A 781 -22.12 26.14 16.42
C GLU A 781 -23.00 24.94 16.01
N ASN A 782 -24.10 25.15 15.28
CA ASN A 782 -25.03 24.11 14.82
C ASN A 782 -24.72 23.60 13.39
N ASP A 783 -23.52 23.87 12.89
CA ASP A 783 -23.07 23.62 11.51
C ASP A 783 -23.83 24.37 10.40
N ASN A 784 -24.75 25.29 10.73
CA ASN A 784 -25.37 26.20 9.77
C ASN A 784 -24.35 27.24 9.26
N LEU A 785 -24.64 27.86 8.12
CA LEU A 785 -23.74 28.73 7.39
C LEU A 785 -24.28 30.15 7.32
N ILE A 786 -23.51 31.11 7.83
CA ILE A 786 -23.79 32.54 7.66
C ILE A 786 -23.07 33.03 6.42
N VAL A 787 -23.84 33.42 5.41
CA VAL A 787 -23.36 34.04 4.17
C VAL A 787 -23.39 35.56 4.34
N HIS A 788 -22.21 36.18 4.27
CA HIS A 788 -22.05 37.64 4.30
C HIS A 788 -22.01 38.15 2.86
N TYR A 789 -22.96 38.99 2.46
CA TYR A 789 -23.07 39.49 1.10
C TYR A 789 -23.39 40.98 1.06
N GLU A 790 -22.90 41.66 0.03
CA GLU A 790 -23.30 43.04 -0.29
C GLU A 790 -24.67 43.01 -0.96
N ASP A 791 -25.67 43.69 -0.39
CA ASP A 791 -27.00 43.83 -0.99
C ASP A 791 -26.99 44.94 -2.05
N ILE A 792 -26.87 44.55 -3.33
CA ILE A 792 -26.70 45.47 -4.46
C ILE A 792 -28.04 46.11 -4.85
N ALA A 793 -29.14 45.34 -4.79
CA ALA A 793 -30.47 45.85 -5.15
C ALA A 793 -31.07 46.77 -4.07
N GLY A 794 -30.66 46.62 -2.81
CA GLY A 794 -31.17 47.39 -1.68
C GLY A 794 -30.22 48.49 -1.19
N CYS A 795 -29.68 48.31 0.01
CA CYS A 795 -28.96 49.37 0.74
C CYS A 795 -27.51 49.60 0.29
N GLY A 796 -26.94 48.74 -0.56
CA GLY A 796 -25.49 48.72 -0.84
C GLY A 796 -24.64 48.36 0.39
N CYS A 797 -25.26 47.77 1.41
CA CYS A 797 -24.65 47.50 2.70
C CYS A 797 -24.44 45.99 2.92
N LEU A 798 -23.52 45.63 3.81
CA LEU A 798 -23.21 44.24 4.12
C LEU A 798 -24.36 43.61 4.92
N GLN A 799 -24.98 42.59 4.35
CA GLN A 799 -26.05 41.80 4.95
C GLN A 799 -25.55 40.41 5.32
N LYS A 800 -26.30 39.74 6.20
CA LYS A 800 -26.06 38.37 6.63
C LYS A 800 -27.34 37.56 6.47
N ALA A 801 -27.20 36.37 5.91
CA ALA A 801 -28.28 35.39 5.86
C ALA A 801 -27.75 34.01 6.28
N GLU A 802 -28.54 33.29 7.05
CA GLU A 802 -28.22 31.96 7.54
C GLU A 802 -28.85 30.89 6.64
N TYR A 803 -28.09 29.85 6.31
CA TYR A 803 -28.49 28.73 5.46
C TYR A 803 -28.02 27.40 6.06
N ASP A 804 -28.74 26.32 5.78
CA ASP A 804 -28.36 24.97 6.19
C ASP A 804 -27.29 24.39 5.27
N LEU A 805 -27.32 24.78 3.99
CA LEU A 805 -26.45 24.27 2.93
C LEU A 805 -26.10 25.40 1.95
N VAL A 806 -24.82 25.50 1.58
CA VAL A 806 -24.36 26.45 0.56
C VAL A 806 -23.72 25.69 -0.61
N VAL A 807 -24.18 25.98 -1.82
CA VAL A 807 -23.71 25.42 -3.08
C VAL A 807 -22.87 26.44 -3.85
N LEU A 808 -21.59 26.15 -4.00
CA LEU A 808 -20.64 26.95 -4.76
C LEU A 808 -20.74 26.63 -6.24
N SER A 809 -21.16 27.64 -7.00
CA SER A 809 -21.28 27.53 -8.46
C SER A 809 -19.93 27.88 -9.08
N VAL A 810 -19.07 26.86 -9.18
CA VAL A 810 -17.70 26.97 -9.66
C VAL A 810 -17.60 27.28 -11.14
N GLY A 811 -16.55 28.04 -11.49
CA GLY A 811 -16.19 28.39 -12.85
C GLY A 811 -15.55 27.26 -13.66
N LEU A 812 -15.47 27.46 -14.98
CA LEU A 812 -14.66 26.63 -15.89
C LEU A 812 -13.31 27.31 -16.13
N LEU A 813 -12.27 26.50 -16.26
CA LEU A 813 -10.89 26.89 -16.57
C LEU A 813 -10.40 26.11 -17.81
N PRO A 814 -9.48 26.69 -18.60
CA PRO A 814 -8.82 25.95 -19.66
C PRO A 814 -8.06 24.74 -19.11
N ASN A 815 -7.90 23.72 -19.95
CA ASN A 815 -7.03 22.58 -19.65
C ASN A 815 -5.62 22.85 -20.20
N PRO A 816 -4.63 23.17 -19.35
CA PRO A 816 -3.27 23.48 -19.80
C PRO A 816 -2.55 22.27 -20.40
N GLU A 817 -2.90 21.04 -19.99
CA GLU A 817 -2.28 19.80 -20.50
C GLU A 817 -2.42 19.70 -22.03
N ALA A 818 -3.50 20.24 -22.59
CA ALA A 818 -3.76 20.21 -24.02
C ALA A 818 -2.73 21.02 -24.84
N LEU A 819 -2.20 22.10 -24.27
CA LEU A 819 -1.21 22.97 -24.93
C LEU A 819 0.20 22.35 -24.94
N GLU A 820 0.45 21.40 -24.05
CA GLU A 820 1.75 20.74 -23.88
C GLU A 820 1.88 19.43 -24.68
N LEU A 821 0.82 19.02 -25.39
CA LEU A 821 0.80 17.76 -26.13
C LEU A 821 1.79 17.72 -27.30
N PHE A 822 2.10 18.86 -27.93
CA PHE A 822 2.91 18.90 -29.15
C PHE A 822 4.35 19.33 -28.87
N ARG A 823 5.32 18.53 -29.33
CA ARG A 823 6.75 18.76 -29.02
C ARG A 823 7.37 19.89 -29.84
N ASP A 824 7.19 19.79 -31.15
CA ASP A 824 7.98 20.56 -32.12
C ASP A 824 7.32 21.90 -32.42
N ASP A 825 5.98 21.88 -32.54
CA ASP A 825 5.16 23.07 -32.71
C ASP A 825 4.32 23.27 -31.45
N ARG A 826 4.49 24.40 -30.75
CA ARG A 826 3.63 24.73 -29.62
C ARG A 826 2.24 25.11 -30.11
N LEU A 827 1.23 24.42 -29.61
CA LEU A 827 -0.16 24.78 -29.83
C LEU A 827 -0.41 26.17 -29.24
N ALA A 828 -0.90 27.10 -30.07
CA ALA A 828 -1.18 28.45 -29.62
C ALA A 828 -2.35 28.45 -28.62
N SER A 829 -2.27 29.35 -27.65
CA SER A 829 -3.37 29.62 -26.73
C SER A 829 -3.87 31.05 -26.89
N ASP A 830 -5.15 31.26 -26.67
CA ASP A 830 -5.73 32.59 -26.58
C ASP A 830 -5.19 33.35 -25.34
N SER A 831 -5.58 34.61 -25.20
CA SER A 831 -5.16 35.45 -24.06
C SER A 831 -5.64 34.95 -22.69
N TYR A 832 -6.48 33.92 -22.65
CA TYR A 832 -7.05 33.33 -21.44
C TYR A 832 -6.58 31.89 -21.19
N GLY A 833 -5.73 31.34 -22.06
CA GLY A 833 -5.15 30.01 -21.94
C GLY A 833 -5.96 28.89 -22.58
N TRP A 834 -7.03 29.18 -23.33
CA TRP A 834 -7.72 28.18 -24.15
C TRP A 834 -6.95 27.90 -25.43
N VAL A 835 -7.18 26.75 -26.06
CA VAL A 835 -6.60 26.46 -27.38
C VAL A 835 -7.11 27.49 -28.39
N ASP A 836 -6.18 28.17 -29.05
CA ASP A 836 -6.48 29.24 -30.00
C ASP A 836 -7.05 28.69 -31.31
N GLU A 837 -8.01 29.42 -31.87
CA GLU A 837 -8.63 29.12 -33.17
C GLU A 837 -8.16 30.19 -34.18
N VAL A 838 -7.61 29.77 -35.33
CA VAL A 838 -7.01 30.71 -36.31
C VAL A 838 -8.04 31.72 -36.82
N ASP A 839 -9.27 31.25 -37.04
CA ASP A 839 -10.41 32.08 -37.43
C ASP A 839 -11.70 31.37 -37.00
N GLU A 840 -12.29 31.81 -35.88
CA GLU A 840 -13.48 31.20 -35.29
C GLU A 840 -14.74 31.36 -36.16
N ASP A 841 -14.78 32.37 -37.03
CA ASP A 841 -15.94 32.68 -37.88
C ASP A 841 -15.90 31.90 -39.20
N ILE A 842 -14.72 31.74 -39.79
CA ILE A 842 -14.54 31.09 -41.10
C ILE A 842 -14.20 29.61 -40.94
N ASN A 843 -13.32 29.25 -40.01
CA ASN A 843 -12.83 27.88 -39.81
C ASN A 843 -12.88 27.48 -38.31
N PRO A 844 -14.08 27.42 -37.71
CA PRO A 844 -14.23 27.04 -36.30
C PRO A 844 -13.61 25.69 -36.02
N GLY A 845 -12.72 25.62 -35.04
CA GLY A 845 -11.98 24.43 -34.64
C GLY A 845 -10.59 24.28 -35.27
N ARG A 846 -10.17 25.11 -36.22
CA ARG A 846 -8.81 25.06 -36.79
C ARG A 846 -7.80 25.70 -35.84
N THR A 847 -6.79 24.93 -35.43
CA THR A 847 -5.73 25.43 -34.53
C THR A 847 -4.54 26.02 -35.29
N SER A 848 -3.54 26.51 -34.55
CA SER A 848 -2.27 27.03 -35.10
C SER A 848 -1.44 25.97 -35.84
N ILE A 849 -1.70 24.68 -35.60
CA ILE A 849 -0.96 23.57 -36.22
C ILE A 849 -1.80 22.99 -37.35
N GLU A 850 -1.24 22.92 -38.56
CA GLU A 850 -1.93 22.33 -39.70
C GLU A 850 -2.22 20.84 -39.47
N GLY A 851 -3.47 20.42 -39.70
CA GLY A 851 -3.91 19.04 -39.46
C GLY A 851 -4.34 18.75 -38.00
N VAL A 852 -4.25 19.74 -37.11
CA VAL A 852 -4.74 19.67 -35.73
C VAL A 852 -5.95 20.58 -35.55
N PHE A 853 -7.01 20.01 -35.01
CA PHE A 853 -8.30 20.67 -34.76
C PHE A 853 -8.65 20.61 -33.27
N VAL A 854 -9.46 21.55 -32.80
CA VAL A 854 -9.97 21.61 -31.44
C VAL A 854 -11.50 21.52 -31.45
N ALA A 855 -12.07 20.80 -30.49
CA ALA A 855 -13.49 20.52 -30.42
C ALA A 855 -14.09 20.84 -29.04
N GLY A 856 -15.34 21.27 -29.05
CA GLY A 856 -16.14 21.51 -27.86
C GLY A 856 -15.50 22.51 -26.90
N SER A 857 -15.53 22.20 -25.61
CA SER A 857 -15.06 23.09 -24.56
C SER A 857 -13.54 23.14 -24.39
N ALA A 858 -12.76 22.55 -25.29
CA ALA A 858 -11.29 22.68 -25.26
C ALA A 858 -10.80 24.04 -25.78
N SER A 859 -11.59 24.74 -26.61
CA SER A 859 -11.25 26.07 -27.13
C SER A 859 -11.93 27.23 -26.41
N ALA A 860 -12.99 26.97 -25.63
CA ALA A 860 -13.66 28.00 -24.82
C ALA A 860 -14.62 27.38 -23.80
N ALA A 861 -15.08 28.18 -22.85
CA ALA A 861 -16.25 27.83 -22.06
C ALA A 861 -17.51 27.77 -22.96
N ARG A 862 -18.04 26.58 -23.19
CA ARG A 862 -19.21 26.31 -24.05
C ARG A 862 -20.23 25.45 -23.31
N ASP A 863 -21.52 25.64 -23.60
CA ASP A 863 -22.56 24.72 -23.13
C ASP A 863 -22.65 23.48 -24.04
N ILE A 864 -23.57 22.55 -23.72
CA ILE A 864 -23.65 21.27 -24.43
C ILE A 864 -24.01 21.45 -25.92
N PRO A 865 -25.06 22.21 -26.30
CA PRO A 865 -25.36 22.46 -27.71
C PRO A 865 -24.20 23.11 -28.48
N ASP A 866 -23.58 24.16 -27.93
CA ASP A 866 -22.44 24.84 -28.56
C ASP A 866 -21.27 23.86 -28.73
N ALA A 867 -21.01 23.01 -27.74
CA ALA A 867 -19.93 22.03 -27.79
C ALA A 867 -20.17 20.94 -28.84
N ILE A 868 -21.41 20.47 -28.99
CA ILE A 868 -21.79 19.47 -30.03
C ILE A 868 -21.63 20.07 -31.41
N LEU A 869 -22.12 21.30 -31.63
CA LEU A 869 -21.98 22.00 -32.92
C LEU A 869 -20.50 22.19 -33.28
N HIS A 870 -19.70 22.67 -32.32
CA HIS A 870 -18.27 22.87 -32.53
C HIS A 870 -17.54 21.55 -32.83
N ALA A 871 -17.93 20.45 -32.18
CA ALA A 871 -17.36 19.13 -32.44
C ALA A 871 -17.66 18.63 -33.87
N GLY A 872 -18.84 18.93 -34.41
CA GLY A 872 -19.19 18.63 -35.80
C GLY A 872 -18.36 19.44 -36.81
N ALA A 873 -18.11 20.73 -36.52
CA ALA A 873 -17.25 21.58 -37.35
C ALA A 873 -15.81 21.04 -37.39
N ALA A 874 -15.23 20.71 -36.23
CA ALA A 874 -13.89 20.12 -36.14
C ALA A 874 -13.79 18.79 -36.91
N ALA A 875 -14.82 17.94 -36.83
CA ALA A 875 -14.87 16.68 -37.59
C ALA A 875 -14.89 16.92 -39.12
N ALA A 876 -15.73 17.85 -39.60
CA ALA A 876 -15.80 18.17 -41.02
C ALA A 876 -14.47 18.72 -41.56
N GLN A 877 -13.79 19.57 -40.78
CA GLN A 877 -12.49 20.12 -41.17
C GLN A 877 -11.36 19.09 -41.14
N ALA A 878 -11.36 18.19 -40.14
CA ALA A 878 -10.44 17.07 -40.08
C ALA A 878 -10.59 16.15 -41.31
N ALA A 879 -11.83 15.80 -41.65
CA ALA A 879 -12.12 15.03 -42.87
C ALA A 879 -11.62 15.76 -44.14
N ALA A 880 -11.91 17.05 -44.27
CA ALA A 880 -11.47 17.84 -45.41
C ALA A 880 -9.93 17.90 -45.54
N HIS A 881 -9.22 18.01 -44.41
CA HIS A 881 -7.76 17.98 -44.37
C HIS A 881 -7.22 16.62 -44.85
N VAL A 882 -7.75 15.52 -44.31
CA VAL A 882 -7.36 14.15 -44.71
C VAL A 882 -7.60 13.91 -46.20
N GLU A 883 -8.74 14.33 -46.75
CA GLU A 883 -9.04 14.19 -48.17
C GLU A 883 -8.14 15.03 -49.08
N LYS A 884 -7.84 16.27 -48.67
CA LYS A 884 -6.90 17.13 -49.41
C LYS A 884 -5.52 16.46 -49.49
N ARG A 885 -5.08 15.82 -48.42
CA ARG A 885 -3.81 15.10 -48.37
C ARG A 885 -3.82 13.81 -49.21
N ARG A 886 -4.91 13.04 -49.19
CA ARG A 886 -5.10 11.87 -50.08
C ARG A 886 -5.03 12.25 -51.56
N LYS A 887 -5.57 13.41 -51.94
CA LYS A 887 -5.53 13.91 -53.33
C LYS A 887 -4.20 14.54 -53.73
N GLY A 888 -3.41 15.05 -52.78
CA GLY A 888 -2.11 15.68 -53.04
C GLY A 888 -0.92 14.69 -53.09
N THR A 889 -1.15 13.40 -52.88
CA THR A 889 -0.15 12.31 -52.93
C THR A 889 -0.26 11.45 -54.19
N GLY A 890 -1.05 11.87 -55.17
CA GLY A 890 -1.20 11.24 -56.50
C GLY A 890 -0.29 11.83 -57.57
#